data_AF-A0AA35WIH7-F1
#
_entry.id   AF-A0AA35WIH7-F1
#
_cell.length_a   1.000
_cell.length_b   1.000
_cell.length_c   1.000
_cell.angle_alpha   90.00
_cell.angle_beta   90.00
_cell.angle_gamma   90.00
#
_symmetry.space_group_name_H-M   'P 1'
#
loop_
_entity.id
_entity.type
_entity.pdbx_description
1 polymer ?
#
loop_
_entity_poly.entity_id
_entity_poly.type
_entity_poly.pdbx_seq_one_letter_code
_entity_poly.pdbx_strand_id
1 'polypeptide(L)'
;FCLPAALSQHGSEDLLLGLLISSINLRGLLYIRIAMESSTAWIEAVTQRLSSTLPHKVDRGPWSAGNSKVQYKNTGDCIVGLSQQEFSTVINGICSIIAELIQTTPPTNANSVEKESYILVLEILASCLAKKEGTPVEDDDVHSLLSLYQKITQLCLLPGENAGCIREKAQRVLFFLSGLHFHGIFNKIILRVTSVNRVLSSQGGDAASSELCVIQLILHLNLNAARLQQILQVMVTSFKDLKKQKNIFVTIPPILHRSIWNFISEYPSQFNDLLNKEYPSLPRSAEKLFMMCDEYADNQRRKSQVWPLQNTLLILCPNILRDIAESGIDNSSGPHKAQRAFLSAVMKALASISKQMCEAATVCGVDMFKACAYVGDSSAPVFRYYLNLIQGNLQNLLFNPQQGLFLHQSSSTLALIPTFTDLGMMVTCLVAQFRCNYRNSHIFSVCLNPSSPPIFRLAFIRSIHTLLEQNTLPSWPGPEAVHTYAPQLREIFQNVLPQLRRYDTSQPNLAFDVKAYLTTSATAASMLTNKNKADRKSLVEMITHYQLMAGLIRLFEIDPMLAFAAPPQGKHGVTESLQLMAGLVSILQHQSLPNMPLHVHDVLLTLHRPDNIELWDPHDSLSAFWEISNQVTYSIALKLFGRKTSNPIQLLGLLKQILQYRTHFLKKRSSEAMQSSSSKIAPQMYTMLETVLLLFIRNTNVEAVTIAMSCFKYLVLEAELVMNPMEPSVVTYCPNLLAYQQLDQASSEPQIGRASQQKKVRSILRELVHTPGSALAWEDTYSSWRVTKSILLAYQKEEATNPPDLLRFSTESFPRQIMRRVNTLAQSSALGTGGSREQVSVREGEDITSSLQSWTNMTGFLCSLAGVSTKPSSGYSFLLMSTSNSSINSMDGEVNPPTVHRNTGTSVAPTIKDPNHRVRRSSSYHGGRPKSVVNVSPARTSALESSCVVHPSARLSGEGMLEDPSGTRTSQTETFISELIFLLSCHNEAIGVNIRETVKELVSFELSPPVYPYLFRCMVVETSGIFSDGRLVIQERHTALIDQLVSIVHHILESRTEDALEHLAHVKMDDLIMNFIIYVNSLDSTTRSLTISVKLCHLIETLMQHSRDLSFRQEVQFRNQVAEHLTGWVKGQVCLSASSTSHMENVQK
;
A
#
# COMPACT_ATOMS: atom_id res chain seq x y z
N PHE A 1 -24.35 -5.38 35.61
CA PHE A 1 -25.13 -5.69 36.84
C PHE A 1 -26.10 -4.56 37.19
N CYS A 2 -25.66 -3.37 37.62
CA CYS A 2 -26.58 -2.29 38.03
C CYS A 2 -27.21 -1.50 36.85
N LEU A 3 -27.91 -2.16 35.93
CA LEU A 3 -28.64 -1.52 34.83
C LEU A 3 -30.12 -1.93 34.69
N PRO A 4 -30.53 -3.21 34.88
CA PRO A 4 -31.93 -3.63 34.69
C PRO A 4 -32.93 -2.90 35.59
N ALA A 5 -32.54 -2.55 36.82
CA ALA A 5 -33.41 -1.88 37.79
C ALA A 5 -33.90 -0.49 37.33
N ALA A 6 -33.14 0.21 36.46
CA ALA A 6 -33.46 1.57 36.02
C ALA A 6 -34.44 1.63 34.84
N LEU A 7 -34.64 0.53 34.11
CA LEU A 7 -35.46 0.52 32.89
C LEU A 7 -36.97 0.49 33.17
N SER A 8 -37.38 0.05 34.36
CA SER A 8 -38.80 -0.17 34.72
C SER A 8 -39.66 1.09 34.96
N GLN A 9 -39.11 2.30 34.85
CA GLN A 9 -39.80 3.54 35.29
C GLN A 9 -40.03 4.61 34.21
N HIS A 10 -39.49 4.47 33.00
CA HIS A 10 -39.71 5.41 31.91
C HIS A 10 -40.01 4.69 30.59
N GLY A 11 -41.22 4.90 30.06
CA GLY A 11 -41.72 4.30 28.81
C GLY A 11 -41.09 4.90 27.55
N SER A 12 -39.78 4.77 27.42
CA SER A 12 -38.98 5.19 26.26
C SER A 12 -37.99 4.10 25.86
N GLU A 13 -38.43 2.84 25.94
CA GLU A 13 -37.60 1.64 25.73
C GLU A 13 -36.98 1.63 24.34
N ASP A 14 -37.76 1.85 23.27
CA ASP A 14 -37.29 1.85 21.88
C ASP A 14 -36.12 2.83 21.63
N LEU A 15 -36.22 4.05 22.18
CA LEU A 15 -35.22 5.09 21.97
C LEU A 15 -33.92 4.77 22.72
N LEU A 16 -34.03 4.24 23.94
CA LEU A 16 -32.86 3.83 24.73
C LEU A 16 -32.21 2.56 24.15
N LEU A 17 -33.03 1.61 23.67
CA LEU A 17 -32.57 0.40 23.02
C LEU A 17 -31.78 0.72 21.74
N GLY A 18 -32.26 1.65 20.90
CA GLY A 18 -31.53 2.13 19.72
C GLY A 18 -30.17 2.77 20.06
N LEU A 19 -30.09 3.54 21.15
CA LEU A 19 -28.84 4.13 21.64
C LEU A 19 -27.86 3.09 22.21
N LEU A 20 -28.36 2.03 22.85
CA LEU A 20 -27.56 0.90 23.33
C LEU A 20 -27.09 -0.01 22.18
N ILE A 21 -27.94 -0.24 21.17
CA ILE A 21 -27.60 -1.04 19.98
C ILE A 21 -26.50 -0.37 19.15
N SER A 22 -26.43 0.95 19.08
CA SER A 22 -25.40 1.66 18.30
C SER A 22 -23.99 1.64 18.95
N SER A 23 -23.92 1.58 20.28
CA SER A 23 -22.69 1.89 21.05
C SER A 23 -21.93 0.67 21.58
N ILE A 24 -22.50 -0.54 21.51
CA ILE A 24 -22.05 -1.69 22.31
C ILE A 24 -21.37 -2.81 21.48
N ASN A 25 -20.31 -3.40 22.08
CA ASN A 25 -19.56 -4.57 21.59
C ASN A 25 -20.25 -5.91 21.96
N LEU A 26 -19.85 -7.02 21.32
CA LEU A 26 -20.42 -8.37 21.46
C LEU A 26 -20.80 -8.81 22.90
N ARG A 27 -20.00 -8.46 23.92
CA ARG A 27 -20.31 -8.77 25.33
C ARG A 27 -21.61 -8.14 25.83
N GLY A 28 -21.90 -6.89 25.48
CA GLY A 28 -23.13 -6.22 25.91
C GLY A 28 -24.34 -6.56 25.04
N LEU A 29 -24.12 -6.89 23.76
CA LEU A 29 -25.15 -7.52 22.92
C LEU A 29 -25.64 -8.84 23.54
N LEU A 30 -24.75 -9.65 24.10
CA LEU A 30 -25.11 -10.86 24.84
C LEU A 30 -25.99 -10.58 26.07
N TYR A 31 -25.76 -9.46 26.78
CA TYR A 31 -26.59 -9.03 27.91
C TYR A 31 -27.98 -8.56 27.46
N ILE A 32 -28.09 -7.85 26.32
CA ILE A 32 -29.39 -7.44 25.77
C ILE A 32 -30.19 -8.68 25.34
N ARG A 33 -29.55 -9.68 24.72
CA ARG A 33 -30.20 -10.96 24.38
C ARG A 33 -30.74 -11.72 25.62
N ILE A 34 -30.18 -11.51 26.81
CA ILE A 34 -30.67 -12.08 28.07
C ILE A 34 -31.84 -11.27 28.66
N ALA A 35 -32.03 -10.03 28.21
CA ALA A 35 -33.07 -9.11 28.70
C ALA A 35 -34.29 -8.98 27.75
N MET A 36 -34.18 -9.39 26.49
CA MET A 36 -35.30 -9.37 25.52
C MET A 36 -36.05 -10.70 25.55
N GLU A 37 -37.34 -10.68 25.89
CA GLU A 37 -38.17 -11.88 26.06
C GLU A 37 -38.57 -12.55 24.72
N SER A 38 -38.39 -11.88 23.58
CA SER A 38 -38.70 -12.40 22.24
C SER A 38 -37.47 -12.53 21.34
N SER A 39 -37.36 -13.68 20.65
CA SER A 39 -36.30 -13.97 19.68
C SER A 39 -36.39 -13.09 18.43
N THR A 40 -37.61 -12.74 18.01
CA THR A 40 -37.90 -11.95 16.81
C THR A 40 -37.36 -10.52 16.91
N ALA A 41 -37.68 -9.79 17.97
CA ALA A 41 -37.22 -8.41 18.17
C ALA A 41 -35.68 -8.31 18.24
N TRP A 42 -35.03 -9.34 18.79
CA TRP A 42 -33.57 -9.44 18.78
C TRP A 42 -33.00 -9.59 17.35
N ILE A 43 -33.64 -10.39 16.50
CA ILE A 43 -33.23 -10.57 15.09
C ILE A 43 -33.47 -9.29 14.29
N GLU A 44 -34.57 -8.60 14.51
CA GLU A 44 -34.87 -7.29 13.89
C GLU A 44 -33.80 -6.25 14.27
N ALA A 45 -33.47 -6.13 15.57
CA ALA A 45 -32.43 -5.22 16.05
C ALA A 45 -31.05 -5.49 15.43
N VAL A 46 -30.62 -6.76 15.35
CA VAL A 46 -29.33 -7.12 14.73
C VAL A 46 -29.36 -6.92 13.21
N THR A 47 -30.50 -7.18 12.55
CA THR A 47 -30.70 -6.93 11.11
C THR A 47 -30.67 -5.43 10.77
N GLN A 48 -31.31 -4.60 11.61
CA GLN A 48 -31.29 -3.14 11.48
C GLN A 48 -29.89 -2.58 11.73
N ARG A 49 -29.14 -3.13 12.70
CA ARG A 49 -27.71 -2.80 12.91
C ARG A 49 -26.84 -3.20 11.72
N LEU A 50 -27.14 -4.29 11.02
CA LEU A 50 -26.47 -4.59 9.75
C LEU A 50 -26.79 -3.51 8.70
N SER A 51 -28.07 -3.26 8.39
CA SER A 51 -28.47 -2.28 7.35
C SER A 51 -27.87 -0.89 7.61
N SER A 52 -27.96 -0.39 8.85
CA SER A 52 -27.46 0.95 9.24
C SER A 52 -25.93 1.09 9.23
N THR A 53 -25.17 0.00 9.30
CA THR A 53 -23.70 0.05 9.27
C THR A 53 -23.08 -0.22 7.90
N LEU A 54 -23.89 -0.62 6.89
CA LEU A 54 -23.41 -0.95 5.54
C LEU A 54 -22.54 0.17 4.94
N PRO A 55 -21.50 -0.17 4.15
CA PRO A 55 -20.53 0.81 3.64
C PRO A 55 -21.15 2.07 3.02
N HIS A 56 -22.24 1.94 2.25
CA HIS A 56 -22.88 3.07 1.55
C HIS A 56 -23.69 4.04 2.44
N LYS A 57 -23.96 3.70 3.71
CA LYS A 57 -24.71 4.57 4.65
C LYS A 57 -23.82 5.34 5.62
N VAL A 58 -22.50 5.19 5.52
CA VAL A 58 -21.56 5.81 6.46
C VAL A 58 -20.59 6.69 5.69
N ASP A 59 -20.63 8.00 5.92
CA ASP A 59 -19.58 8.92 5.49
C ASP A 59 -18.26 8.53 6.17
N ARG A 60 -17.28 8.08 5.37
CA ARG A 60 -16.04 7.49 5.88
C ARG A 60 -14.80 8.24 5.38
N GLY A 61 -14.11 8.88 6.32
CA GLY A 61 -12.69 9.19 6.17
C GLY A 61 -11.85 7.90 6.08
N PRO A 62 -10.64 7.97 5.48
CA PRO A 62 -9.87 6.81 5.02
C PRO A 62 -9.44 5.83 6.14
N TRP A 63 -9.40 6.26 7.39
CA TRP A 63 -8.92 5.45 8.52
C TRP A 63 -9.90 4.40 9.06
N SER A 64 -11.17 4.43 8.67
CA SER A 64 -12.17 3.49 9.23
C SER A 64 -12.16 2.08 8.60
N ALA A 65 -11.33 1.84 7.57
CA ALA A 65 -11.35 0.62 6.76
C ALA A 65 -10.82 -0.66 7.46
N GLY A 66 -9.93 -0.53 8.44
CA GLY A 66 -9.40 -1.68 9.18
C GLY A 66 -10.41 -2.27 10.17
N ASN A 67 -10.95 -1.41 11.04
CA ASN A 67 -11.91 -1.81 12.06
C ASN A 67 -13.27 -2.23 11.47
N SER A 68 -13.68 -1.67 10.32
CA SER A 68 -14.96 -2.01 9.69
C SER A 68 -15.02 -3.46 9.23
N LYS A 69 -13.97 -4.01 8.60
CA LYS A 69 -13.94 -5.44 8.20
C LYS A 69 -14.15 -6.39 9.40
N VAL A 70 -13.57 -6.08 10.56
CA VAL A 70 -13.75 -6.85 11.79
C VAL A 70 -15.17 -6.68 12.34
N GLN A 71 -15.70 -5.45 12.36
CA GLN A 71 -17.08 -5.16 12.80
C GLN A 71 -18.12 -5.88 11.94
N TYR A 72 -17.97 -5.86 10.61
CA TYR A 72 -18.84 -6.55 9.67
C TYR A 72 -18.78 -8.06 9.87
N LYS A 73 -17.57 -8.64 9.97
CA LYS A 73 -17.40 -10.07 10.23
C LYS A 73 -18.10 -10.49 11.52
N ASN A 74 -17.85 -9.79 12.63
CA ASN A 74 -18.48 -10.07 13.93
C ASN A 74 -20.02 -9.97 13.88
N THR A 75 -20.56 -9.04 13.08
CA THR A 75 -22.02 -8.87 12.92
C THR A 75 -22.61 -9.98 12.04
N GLY A 76 -21.93 -10.34 10.95
CA GLY A 76 -22.29 -11.44 10.07
C GLY A 76 -22.23 -12.81 10.77
N ASP A 77 -21.16 -13.09 11.51
CA ASP A 77 -21.00 -14.32 12.30
C ASP A 77 -22.12 -14.46 13.34
N CYS A 78 -22.59 -13.35 13.93
CA CYS A 78 -23.75 -13.34 14.83
C CYS A 78 -25.06 -13.68 14.11
N ILE A 79 -25.33 -13.07 12.94
CA ILE A 79 -26.53 -13.33 12.13
C ILE A 79 -26.55 -14.78 11.63
N VAL A 80 -25.40 -15.29 11.17
CA VAL A 80 -25.20 -16.68 10.76
C VAL A 80 -25.32 -17.65 11.94
N GLY A 81 -25.08 -17.20 13.17
CA GLY A 81 -25.39 -17.96 14.39
C GLY A 81 -26.89 -18.00 14.70
N LEU A 82 -27.60 -16.88 14.56
CA LEU A 82 -29.05 -16.78 14.79
C LEU A 82 -29.87 -17.58 13.78
N SER A 83 -29.43 -17.66 12.52
CA SER A 83 -30.11 -18.44 11.46
C SER A 83 -30.18 -19.95 11.73
N GLN A 84 -29.47 -20.46 12.73
CA GLN A 84 -29.53 -21.84 13.19
C GLN A 84 -30.67 -22.12 14.18
N GLN A 85 -31.31 -21.08 14.69
CA GLN A 85 -32.41 -21.16 15.65
C GLN A 85 -33.71 -20.59 15.07
N GLU A 86 -33.61 -19.56 14.23
CA GLU A 86 -34.71 -18.73 13.75
C GLU A 86 -34.53 -18.43 12.25
N PHE A 87 -34.48 -19.48 11.43
CA PHE A 87 -34.02 -19.39 10.04
C PHE A 87 -34.91 -18.48 9.18
N SER A 88 -36.21 -18.73 9.12
CA SER A 88 -37.15 -17.98 8.28
C SER A 88 -37.20 -16.50 8.67
N THR A 89 -37.20 -16.18 9.97
CA THR A 89 -37.09 -14.82 10.52
C THR A 89 -35.83 -14.10 10.04
N VAL A 90 -34.64 -14.71 10.19
CA VAL A 90 -33.37 -14.13 9.75
C VAL A 90 -33.30 -13.96 8.23
N ILE A 91 -33.75 -14.96 7.47
CA ILE A 91 -33.76 -14.91 5.99
C ILE A 91 -34.71 -13.81 5.49
N ASN A 92 -35.88 -13.64 6.11
CA ASN A 92 -36.81 -12.56 5.78
C ASN A 92 -36.19 -11.18 6.08
N GLY A 93 -35.52 -11.00 7.22
CA GLY A 93 -34.79 -9.77 7.55
C GLY A 93 -33.73 -9.40 6.51
N ILE A 94 -32.86 -10.34 6.14
CA ILE A 94 -31.84 -10.13 5.09
C ILE A 94 -32.50 -9.86 3.72
N CYS A 95 -33.59 -10.56 3.40
CA CYS A 95 -34.37 -10.38 2.17
C CYS A 95 -34.97 -8.96 2.07
N SER A 96 -35.28 -8.31 3.21
CA SER A 96 -35.69 -6.90 3.27
C SER A 96 -34.52 -5.94 3.03
N ILE A 97 -33.33 -6.18 3.60
CA ILE A 97 -32.13 -5.36 3.29
C ILE A 97 -31.80 -5.40 1.79
N ILE A 98 -31.91 -6.58 1.16
CA ILE A 98 -31.69 -6.72 -0.29
C ILE A 98 -32.74 -5.94 -1.10
N ALA A 99 -33.99 -5.86 -0.63
CA ALA A 99 -35.02 -5.03 -1.29
C ALA A 99 -34.74 -3.53 -1.12
N GLU A 100 -34.35 -3.10 0.08
CA GLU A 100 -33.94 -1.73 0.39
C GLU A 100 -32.81 -1.29 -0.55
N LEU A 101 -31.71 -2.07 -0.62
CA LEU A 101 -30.58 -1.82 -1.52
C LEU A 101 -30.99 -1.70 -3.00
N ILE A 102 -31.86 -2.58 -3.50
CA ILE A 102 -32.33 -2.54 -4.89
C ILE A 102 -33.18 -1.31 -5.16
N GLN A 103 -33.96 -0.84 -4.16
CA GLN A 103 -34.81 0.34 -4.26
C GLN A 103 -34.01 1.65 -4.18
N THR A 104 -32.99 1.73 -3.32
CA THR A 104 -32.15 2.93 -3.17
C THR A 104 -31.11 3.06 -4.28
N THR A 105 -30.47 1.94 -4.66
CA THR A 105 -29.23 1.93 -5.45
C THR A 105 -29.24 0.76 -6.45
N PRO A 106 -29.82 0.95 -7.66
CA PRO A 106 -29.92 -0.09 -8.67
C PRO A 106 -28.56 -0.74 -8.99
N PRO A 107 -28.44 -2.09 -8.94
CA PRO A 107 -27.14 -2.77 -8.90
C PRO A 107 -26.32 -2.66 -10.20
N THR A 108 -26.94 -2.26 -11.31
CA THR A 108 -26.25 -1.91 -12.57
C THR A 108 -25.48 -0.60 -12.47
N ASN A 109 -25.97 0.33 -11.66
CA ASN A 109 -25.48 1.70 -11.55
C ASN A 109 -24.56 1.88 -10.32
N ALA A 110 -24.52 0.89 -9.44
CA ALA A 110 -23.85 0.95 -8.15
C ALA A 110 -22.37 1.36 -8.24
N ASN A 111 -21.98 2.30 -7.37
CA ASN A 111 -20.59 2.69 -7.16
C ASN A 111 -19.80 1.61 -6.38
N SER A 112 -18.52 1.84 -6.09
CA SER A 112 -17.66 0.83 -5.43
C SER A 112 -18.13 0.46 -4.01
N VAL A 113 -18.62 1.43 -3.25
CA VAL A 113 -19.04 1.30 -1.84
C VAL A 113 -20.43 0.65 -1.74
N GLU A 114 -21.31 0.98 -2.68
CA GLU A 114 -22.60 0.29 -2.86
C GLU A 114 -22.38 -1.17 -3.26
N LYS A 115 -21.43 -1.48 -4.15
CA LYS A 115 -21.06 -2.85 -4.52
C LYS A 115 -20.53 -3.66 -3.34
N GLU A 116 -19.66 -3.08 -2.50
CA GLU A 116 -19.22 -3.73 -1.25
C GLU A 116 -20.41 -4.04 -0.33
N SER A 117 -21.40 -3.14 -0.25
CA SER A 117 -22.62 -3.35 0.54
C SER A 117 -23.44 -4.54 0.02
N TYR A 118 -23.65 -4.64 -1.30
CA TYR A 118 -24.31 -5.80 -1.92
C TYR A 118 -23.55 -7.12 -1.68
N ILE A 119 -22.23 -7.12 -1.91
CA ILE A 119 -21.36 -8.30 -1.74
C ILE A 119 -21.48 -8.85 -0.31
N LEU A 120 -21.35 -7.97 0.69
CA LEU A 120 -21.34 -8.32 2.10
C LEU A 120 -22.67 -8.93 2.57
N VAL A 121 -23.81 -8.36 2.15
CA VAL A 121 -25.15 -8.91 2.47
C VAL A 121 -25.36 -10.27 1.80
N LEU A 122 -24.91 -10.45 0.55
CA LEU A 122 -25.01 -11.72 -0.16
C LEU A 122 -24.07 -12.80 0.42
N GLU A 123 -22.91 -12.43 0.98
CA GLU A 123 -22.00 -13.37 1.67
C GLU A 123 -22.55 -13.85 3.02
N ILE A 124 -23.15 -12.95 3.82
CA ILE A 124 -23.86 -13.33 5.06
C ILE A 124 -25.02 -14.26 4.72
N LEU A 125 -25.80 -13.93 3.68
CA LEU A 125 -26.92 -14.75 3.23
C LEU A 125 -26.48 -16.15 2.77
N ALA A 126 -25.45 -16.24 1.92
CA ALA A 126 -24.90 -17.51 1.46
C ALA A 126 -24.43 -18.36 2.65
N SER A 127 -23.81 -17.73 3.66
CA SER A 127 -23.35 -18.39 4.89
C SER A 127 -24.51 -18.90 5.77
N CYS A 128 -25.64 -18.20 5.82
CA CYS A 128 -26.86 -18.67 6.49
C CYS A 128 -27.46 -19.89 5.79
N LEU A 129 -27.60 -19.85 4.46
CA LEU A 129 -28.13 -20.96 3.67
C LEU A 129 -27.23 -22.21 3.76
N ALA A 130 -25.90 -22.01 3.66
CA ALA A 130 -24.92 -23.10 3.73
C ALA A 130 -24.98 -23.87 5.06
N LYS A 131 -25.20 -23.20 6.20
CA LYS A 131 -25.32 -23.87 7.50
C LYS A 131 -26.67 -24.56 7.73
N LYS A 132 -27.71 -24.28 6.93
CA LYS A 132 -28.99 -25.02 6.99
C LYS A 132 -28.89 -26.35 6.22
N GLU A 133 -27.96 -26.52 5.27
CA GLU A 133 -27.78 -27.78 4.53
C GLU A 133 -27.47 -28.94 5.50
N GLY A 134 -28.33 -29.97 5.51
CA GLY A 134 -28.25 -31.11 6.43
C GLY A 134 -29.30 -31.09 7.55
N THR A 135 -29.96 -29.96 7.80
CA THR A 135 -31.15 -29.86 8.68
C THR A 135 -32.45 -29.98 7.86
N PRO A 136 -33.57 -30.45 8.46
CA PRO A 136 -34.87 -30.40 7.78
C PRO A 136 -35.29 -28.95 7.51
N VAL A 137 -35.99 -28.75 6.40
CA VAL A 137 -36.61 -27.49 6.01
C VAL A 137 -38.07 -27.55 6.41
N GLU A 138 -38.52 -26.58 7.21
CA GLU A 138 -39.90 -26.50 7.72
C GLU A 138 -40.78 -25.66 6.77
N ASP A 139 -42.11 -25.75 6.88
CA ASP A 139 -43.01 -25.13 5.89
C ASP A 139 -42.86 -23.60 5.81
N ASP A 140 -42.63 -22.92 6.95
CA ASP A 140 -42.33 -21.48 6.99
C ASP A 140 -41.00 -21.14 6.29
N ASP A 141 -39.99 -22.00 6.39
CA ASP A 141 -38.73 -21.84 5.65
C ASP A 141 -38.97 -21.94 4.14
N VAL A 142 -39.87 -22.82 3.67
CA VAL A 142 -40.21 -22.95 2.24
C VAL A 142 -40.78 -21.64 1.70
N HIS A 143 -41.63 -20.94 2.47
CA HIS A 143 -42.15 -19.63 2.09
C HIS A 143 -41.04 -18.56 2.00
N SER A 144 -40.15 -18.48 2.99
CA SER A 144 -38.98 -17.58 2.95
C SER A 144 -38.04 -17.86 1.77
N LEU A 145 -37.72 -19.14 1.51
CA LEU A 145 -36.88 -19.58 0.39
C LEU A 145 -37.52 -19.27 -0.98
N LEU A 146 -38.84 -19.39 -1.09
CA LEU A 146 -39.59 -19.09 -2.32
C LEU A 146 -39.64 -17.58 -2.63
N SER A 147 -39.76 -16.74 -1.60
CA SER A 147 -39.64 -15.28 -1.69
C SER A 147 -38.23 -14.89 -2.14
N LEU A 148 -37.21 -15.44 -1.48
CA LEU A 148 -35.80 -15.13 -1.75
C LEU A 148 -35.38 -15.52 -3.18
N TYR A 149 -35.89 -16.64 -3.71
CA TYR A 149 -35.63 -17.08 -5.08
C TYR A 149 -35.87 -15.99 -6.14
N GLN A 150 -36.95 -15.20 -6.00
CA GLN A 150 -37.30 -14.19 -7.01
C GLN A 150 -36.24 -13.08 -7.07
N LYS A 151 -35.84 -12.53 -5.92
CA LYS A 151 -34.82 -11.48 -5.83
C LYS A 151 -33.44 -12.00 -6.26
N ILE A 152 -33.05 -13.18 -5.78
CA ILE A 152 -31.72 -13.75 -6.09
C ILE A 152 -31.59 -14.11 -7.57
N THR A 153 -32.64 -14.64 -8.22
CA THR A 153 -32.56 -14.91 -9.67
C THR A 153 -32.49 -13.64 -10.50
N GLN A 154 -33.16 -12.55 -10.13
CA GLN A 154 -32.96 -11.24 -10.77
C GLN A 154 -31.50 -10.78 -10.65
N LEU A 155 -30.89 -10.89 -9.46
CA LEU A 155 -29.48 -10.53 -9.24
C LEU A 155 -28.49 -11.43 -10.02
N CYS A 156 -28.79 -12.72 -10.18
CA CYS A 156 -28.00 -13.65 -10.99
C CYS A 156 -27.99 -13.31 -12.49
N LEU A 157 -28.93 -12.49 -12.96
CA LEU A 157 -29.22 -12.23 -14.37
C LEU A 157 -28.97 -10.77 -14.78
N LEU A 158 -28.35 -9.96 -13.91
CA LEU A 158 -28.06 -8.55 -14.17
C LEU A 158 -27.15 -8.37 -15.41
N PRO A 159 -27.53 -7.53 -16.39
CA PRO A 159 -26.71 -7.27 -17.58
C PRO A 159 -25.50 -6.38 -17.28
N GLY A 160 -24.50 -6.42 -18.19
CA GLY A 160 -23.30 -5.59 -18.12
C GLY A 160 -22.22 -6.09 -17.15
N GLU A 161 -20.95 -5.81 -17.46
CA GLU A 161 -19.82 -6.29 -16.64
C GLU A 161 -19.69 -5.54 -15.31
N ASN A 162 -20.17 -4.29 -15.23
CA ASN A 162 -20.18 -3.49 -14.00
C ASN A 162 -20.86 -4.17 -12.81
N ALA A 163 -21.87 -5.02 -13.04
CA ALA A 163 -22.60 -5.76 -12.00
C ALA A 163 -22.01 -7.15 -11.70
N GLY A 164 -20.89 -7.54 -12.35
CA GLY A 164 -20.36 -8.91 -12.33
C GLY A 164 -20.08 -9.47 -10.93
N CYS A 165 -19.51 -8.66 -10.04
CA CYS A 165 -19.21 -9.06 -8.66
C CYS A 165 -20.47 -9.30 -7.81
N ILE A 166 -21.53 -8.48 -7.99
CA ILE A 166 -22.84 -8.71 -7.35
C ILE A 166 -23.46 -10.00 -7.90
N ARG A 167 -23.40 -10.18 -9.23
CA ARG A 167 -23.93 -11.36 -9.93
C ARG A 167 -23.27 -12.65 -9.42
N GLU A 168 -21.96 -12.68 -9.27
CA GLU A 168 -21.19 -13.82 -8.76
C GLU A 168 -21.61 -14.22 -7.33
N LYS A 169 -21.75 -13.25 -6.42
CA LYS A 169 -22.20 -13.53 -5.05
C LYS A 169 -23.66 -14.02 -5.02
N ALA A 170 -24.54 -13.43 -5.82
CA ALA A 170 -25.91 -13.91 -5.98
C ALA A 170 -25.98 -15.34 -6.55
N GLN A 171 -25.07 -15.70 -7.46
CA GLN A 171 -24.96 -17.07 -7.99
C GLN A 171 -24.54 -18.08 -6.91
N ARG A 172 -23.64 -17.73 -5.97
CA ARG A 172 -23.32 -18.60 -4.82
C ARG A 172 -24.46 -18.67 -3.79
N VAL A 173 -25.28 -17.63 -3.65
CA VAL A 173 -26.55 -17.72 -2.88
C VAL A 173 -27.52 -18.70 -3.57
N LEU A 174 -27.72 -18.59 -4.89
CA LEU A 174 -28.61 -19.48 -5.65
C LEU A 174 -28.18 -20.96 -5.57
N PHE A 175 -26.87 -21.22 -5.52
CA PHE A 175 -26.33 -22.55 -5.28
C PHE A 175 -26.88 -23.15 -3.98
N PHE A 176 -26.64 -22.52 -2.82
CA PHE A 176 -27.13 -23.04 -1.53
C PHE A 176 -28.67 -23.05 -1.44
N LEU A 177 -29.34 -22.04 -2.02
CA LEU A 177 -30.80 -21.98 -2.10
C LEU A 177 -31.40 -23.21 -2.81
N SER A 178 -30.77 -23.63 -3.92
CA SER A 178 -31.14 -24.86 -4.65
C SER A 178 -30.61 -26.14 -4.01
N GLY A 179 -29.65 -26.02 -3.10
CA GLY A 179 -29.25 -27.06 -2.15
C GLY A 179 -30.42 -27.47 -1.26
N LEU A 180 -31.06 -26.49 -0.63
CA LEU A 180 -32.21 -26.65 0.26
C LEU A 180 -33.52 -26.98 -0.50
N HIS A 181 -33.88 -26.19 -1.51
CA HIS A 181 -35.19 -26.28 -2.16
C HIS A 181 -35.11 -26.52 -3.68
N PHE A 182 -34.44 -27.61 -4.08
CA PHE A 182 -34.26 -27.96 -5.50
C PHE A 182 -35.58 -28.08 -6.28
N HIS A 183 -36.59 -28.78 -5.74
CA HIS A 183 -37.81 -29.15 -6.48
C HIS A 183 -38.61 -27.93 -6.99
N GLY A 184 -38.87 -26.93 -6.14
CA GLY A 184 -39.60 -25.72 -6.53
C GLY A 184 -38.83 -24.82 -7.52
N ILE A 185 -37.50 -24.95 -7.58
CA ILE A 185 -36.65 -24.28 -8.57
C ILE A 185 -36.64 -25.06 -9.89
N PHE A 186 -36.41 -26.36 -9.82
CA PHE A 186 -36.39 -27.28 -10.94
C PHE A 186 -37.71 -27.26 -11.73
N ASN A 187 -38.87 -27.22 -11.06
CA ASN A 187 -40.16 -27.12 -11.74
C ASN A 187 -40.32 -25.81 -12.54
N LYS A 188 -39.80 -24.68 -12.04
CA LYS A 188 -39.78 -23.40 -12.81
C LYS A 188 -38.89 -23.51 -14.05
N ILE A 189 -37.79 -24.24 -13.96
CA ILE A 189 -36.87 -24.50 -15.08
C ILE A 189 -37.51 -25.45 -16.10
N ILE A 190 -38.15 -26.56 -15.68
CA ILE A 190 -38.91 -27.45 -16.57
C ILE A 190 -39.98 -26.68 -17.33
N LEU A 191 -40.80 -25.88 -16.62
CA LEU A 191 -41.87 -25.11 -17.22
C LEU A 191 -41.36 -24.15 -18.30
N ARG A 192 -40.18 -23.53 -18.10
CA ARG A 192 -39.56 -22.67 -19.11
C ARG A 192 -38.90 -23.44 -20.26
N VAL A 193 -38.11 -24.49 -19.98
CA VAL A 193 -37.50 -25.35 -21.01
C VAL A 193 -38.56 -25.97 -21.93
N THR A 194 -39.74 -26.30 -21.39
CA THR A 194 -40.88 -26.81 -22.16
C THR A 194 -41.77 -25.72 -22.78
N SER A 195 -41.74 -24.47 -22.29
CA SER A 195 -42.52 -23.35 -22.88
C SER A 195 -41.88 -22.69 -24.10
N VAL A 196 -40.59 -22.95 -24.40
CA VAL A 196 -39.84 -22.36 -25.53
C VAL A 196 -40.55 -22.46 -26.90
N ASN A 197 -41.43 -23.45 -27.08
CA ASN A 197 -42.26 -23.59 -28.30
C ASN A 197 -43.57 -22.78 -28.29
N ARG A 198 -44.06 -22.31 -27.15
CA ARG A 198 -45.43 -21.78 -26.96
C ARG A 198 -45.54 -20.26 -26.93
N VAL A 199 -44.44 -19.54 -26.65
CA VAL A 199 -44.48 -18.10 -26.36
C VAL A 199 -44.27 -17.24 -27.61
N LEU A 200 -43.45 -17.69 -28.56
CA LEU A 200 -43.01 -16.88 -29.71
C LEU A 200 -43.95 -16.89 -30.93
N SER A 201 -45.18 -17.39 -30.77
CA SER A 201 -46.27 -17.15 -31.73
C SER A 201 -46.90 -15.75 -31.59
N SER A 202 -46.51 -14.96 -30.58
CA SER A 202 -47.03 -13.60 -30.34
C SER A 202 -45.96 -12.62 -29.84
N GLN A 203 -45.48 -11.78 -30.75
CA GLN A 203 -44.72 -10.53 -30.54
C GLN A 203 -43.32 -10.58 -29.88
N GLY A 204 -42.47 -9.63 -30.29
CA GLY A 204 -41.38 -9.06 -29.47
C GLY A 204 -40.06 -9.83 -29.42
N GLY A 205 -38.96 -9.16 -29.77
CA GLY A 205 -37.60 -9.69 -29.56
C GLY A 205 -37.23 -9.82 -28.08
N ASP A 206 -37.83 -9.01 -27.20
CA ASP A 206 -37.51 -8.93 -25.77
C ASP A 206 -38.03 -10.12 -24.95
N ALA A 207 -38.98 -10.90 -25.46
CA ALA A 207 -39.41 -12.15 -24.81
C ALA A 207 -38.27 -13.19 -24.82
N ALA A 208 -37.54 -13.29 -25.93
CA ALA A 208 -36.51 -14.31 -26.13
C ALA A 208 -35.27 -14.10 -25.24
N SER A 209 -34.96 -12.86 -24.84
CA SER A 209 -33.87 -12.60 -23.88
C SER A 209 -34.25 -13.06 -22.47
N SER A 210 -35.49 -12.79 -22.04
CA SER A 210 -36.02 -13.23 -20.74
C SER A 210 -36.07 -14.75 -20.60
N GLU A 211 -36.44 -15.49 -21.66
CA GLU A 211 -36.45 -16.95 -21.63
C GLU A 211 -35.04 -17.57 -21.58
N LEU A 212 -34.07 -16.97 -22.27
CA LEU A 212 -32.65 -17.36 -22.24
C LEU A 212 -32.07 -17.28 -20.82
N CYS A 213 -32.45 -16.25 -20.06
CA CYS A 213 -31.98 -16.02 -18.71
C CYS A 213 -32.34 -17.16 -17.74
N VAL A 214 -33.55 -17.73 -17.79
CA VAL A 214 -33.95 -18.79 -16.84
C VAL A 214 -33.15 -20.09 -17.07
N ILE A 215 -32.77 -20.39 -18.32
CA ILE A 215 -31.97 -21.58 -18.63
C ILE A 215 -30.51 -21.41 -18.16
N GLN A 216 -29.98 -20.17 -18.17
CA GLN A 216 -28.64 -19.88 -17.63
C GLN A 216 -28.52 -20.17 -16.13
N LEU A 217 -29.62 -20.10 -15.36
CA LEU A 217 -29.62 -20.42 -13.93
C LEU A 217 -29.13 -21.84 -13.62
N ILE A 218 -29.24 -22.80 -14.56
CA ILE A 218 -28.80 -24.20 -14.40
C ILE A 218 -27.30 -24.27 -14.03
N LEU A 219 -26.47 -23.35 -14.56
CA LEU A 219 -25.04 -23.22 -14.23
C LEU A 219 -24.76 -23.05 -12.73
N HIS A 220 -25.73 -22.52 -11.99
CA HIS A 220 -25.55 -22.01 -10.62
C HIS A 220 -26.36 -22.82 -9.60
N LEU A 221 -26.88 -23.99 -9.99
CA LEU A 221 -27.60 -24.88 -9.09
C LEU A 221 -26.66 -25.85 -8.37
N ASN A 222 -27.05 -26.26 -7.16
CA ASN A 222 -26.43 -27.35 -6.41
C ASN A 222 -26.88 -28.71 -7.00
N LEU A 223 -26.16 -29.14 -8.06
CA LEU A 223 -26.43 -30.36 -8.82
C LEU A 223 -25.59 -31.55 -8.32
N ASN A 224 -26.18 -32.37 -7.45
CA ASN A 224 -25.68 -33.72 -7.17
C ASN A 224 -26.05 -34.70 -8.31
N ALA A 225 -25.58 -35.95 -8.25
CA ALA A 225 -25.76 -36.92 -9.35
C ALA A 225 -27.24 -37.15 -9.75
N ALA A 226 -28.15 -37.20 -8.77
CA ALA A 226 -29.59 -37.37 -9.02
C ALA A 226 -30.23 -36.11 -9.62
N ARG A 227 -29.87 -34.92 -9.12
CA ARG A 227 -30.35 -33.62 -9.64
C ARG A 227 -29.83 -33.37 -11.06
N LEU A 228 -28.58 -33.73 -11.35
CA LEU A 228 -28.02 -33.68 -12.69
C LEU A 228 -28.73 -34.66 -13.64
N GLN A 229 -29.05 -35.88 -13.18
CA GLN A 229 -29.80 -36.86 -13.97
C GLN A 229 -31.18 -36.31 -14.37
N GLN A 230 -31.89 -35.65 -13.43
CA GLN A 230 -33.17 -35.01 -13.71
C GLN A 230 -33.04 -33.89 -14.75
N ILE A 231 -32.04 -33.00 -14.62
CA ILE A 231 -31.73 -31.96 -15.63
C ILE A 231 -31.46 -32.59 -17.00
N LEU A 232 -30.54 -33.55 -17.11
CA LEU A 232 -30.21 -34.20 -18.38
C LEU A 232 -31.43 -34.91 -19.00
N GLN A 233 -32.27 -35.53 -18.17
CA GLN A 233 -33.47 -36.22 -18.66
C GLN A 233 -34.53 -35.26 -19.23
N VAL A 234 -34.69 -34.06 -18.64
CA VAL A 234 -35.53 -33.00 -19.21
C VAL A 234 -34.97 -32.52 -20.56
N MET A 235 -33.66 -32.32 -20.64
CA MET A 235 -33.01 -31.88 -21.88
C MET A 235 -33.12 -32.94 -22.98
N VAL A 236 -33.02 -34.24 -22.67
CA VAL A 236 -33.30 -35.35 -23.60
C VAL A 236 -34.74 -35.31 -24.12
N THR A 237 -35.73 -35.06 -23.26
CA THR A 237 -37.13 -34.98 -23.71
C THR A 237 -37.41 -33.74 -24.58
N SER A 238 -36.79 -32.60 -24.29
CA SER A 238 -37.03 -31.33 -24.99
C SER A 238 -36.09 -31.08 -26.18
N PHE A 239 -35.06 -31.91 -26.40
CA PHE A 239 -34.00 -31.68 -27.39
C PHE A 239 -34.52 -31.42 -28.81
N LYS A 240 -35.55 -32.17 -29.25
CA LYS A 240 -36.15 -32.05 -30.59
C LYS A 240 -36.79 -30.68 -30.85
N ASP A 241 -37.19 -29.98 -29.79
CA ASP A 241 -37.81 -28.66 -29.86
C ASP A 241 -36.77 -27.55 -29.64
N LEU A 242 -35.94 -27.69 -28.60
CA LEU A 242 -34.82 -26.78 -28.33
C LEU A 242 -33.92 -26.61 -29.57
N LYS A 243 -33.60 -27.70 -30.30
CA LYS A 243 -32.74 -27.63 -31.49
C LYS A 243 -33.35 -26.88 -32.69
N LYS A 244 -34.65 -26.59 -32.68
CA LYS A 244 -35.32 -25.72 -33.68
C LYS A 244 -34.95 -24.25 -33.43
N GLN A 245 -34.91 -23.85 -32.15
CA GLN A 245 -34.61 -22.48 -31.72
C GLN A 245 -33.10 -22.23 -31.68
N LYS A 246 -32.50 -22.07 -32.87
CA LYS A 246 -31.04 -21.93 -33.08
C LYS A 246 -30.35 -20.97 -32.11
N ASN A 247 -30.95 -19.80 -31.82
CA ASN A 247 -30.35 -18.78 -30.96
C ASN A 247 -30.27 -19.21 -29.49
N ILE A 248 -31.34 -19.85 -28.98
CA ILE A 248 -31.37 -20.39 -27.61
C ILE A 248 -30.43 -21.61 -27.53
N PHE A 249 -30.53 -22.52 -28.50
CA PHE A 249 -29.78 -23.77 -28.51
C PHE A 249 -28.26 -23.58 -28.48
N VAL A 250 -27.71 -22.53 -29.11
CA VAL A 250 -26.26 -22.26 -29.08
C VAL A 250 -25.73 -22.07 -27.65
N THR A 251 -26.55 -21.59 -26.72
CA THR A 251 -26.14 -21.38 -25.31
C THR A 251 -26.27 -22.62 -24.43
N ILE A 252 -27.06 -23.61 -24.85
CA ILE A 252 -27.38 -24.80 -24.04
C ILE A 252 -26.18 -25.75 -23.85
N PRO A 253 -25.38 -26.11 -24.87
CA PRO A 253 -24.24 -26.98 -24.67
C PRO A 253 -23.17 -26.41 -23.72
N PRO A 254 -22.79 -25.12 -23.77
CA PRO A 254 -21.91 -24.51 -22.76
C PRO A 254 -22.51 -24.55 -21.34
N ILE A 255 -23.81 -24.28 -21.19
CA ILE A 255 -24.53 -24.37 -19.90
C ILE A 255 -24.41 -25.78 -19.32
N LEU A 256 -24.73 -26.81 -20.11
CA LEU A 256 -24.71 -28.21 -19.66
C LEU A 256 -23.28 -28.73 -19.43
N HIS A 257 -22.35 -28.42 -20.32
CA HIS A 257 -20.91 -28.73 -20.17
C HIS A 257 -20.36 -28.24 -18.84
N ARG A 258 -20.60 -26.97 -18.52
CA ARG A 258 -20.13 -26.39 -17.26
C ARG A 258 -20.93 -26.90 -16.04
N SER A 259 -22.21 -27.21 -16.20
CA SER A 259 -23.02 -27.82 -15.13
C SER A 259 -22.53 -29.23 -14.75
N ILE A 260 -22.13 -30.05 -15.73
CA ILE A 260 -21.49 -31.36 -15.50
C ILE A 260 -20.15 -31.16 -14.77
N TRP A 261 -19.37 -30.14 -15.15
CA TRP A 261 -18.12 -29.83 -14.45
C TRP A 261 -18.32 -29.35 -13.02
N ASN A 262 -19.36 -28.57 -12.75
CA ASN A 262 -19.70 -28.14 -11.39
C ASN A 262 -20.11 -29.35 -10.53
N PHE A 263 -20.87 -30.31 -11.07
CA PHE A 263 -21.13 -31.60 -10.41
C PHE A 263 -19.85 -32.37 -10.10
N ILE A 264 -18.95 -32.58 -11.07
CA ILE A 264 -17.70 -33.33 -10.86
C ILE A 264 -16.80 -32.64 -9.81
N SER A 265 -16.80 -31.30 -9.76
CA SER A 265 -15.95 -30.52 -8.86
C SER A 265 -16.48 -30.43 -7.43
N GLU A 266 -17.81 -30.29 -7.25
CA GLU A 266 -18.45 -30.16 -5.92
C GLU A 266 -18.82 -31.54 -5.32
N TYR A 267 -19.08 -32.55 -6.16
CA TYR A 267 -19.45 -33.92 -5.75
C TYR A 267 -18.50 -35.02 -6.29
N PRO A 268 -17.17 -34.90 -6.10
CA PRO A 268 -16.19 -35.85 -6.64
C PRO A 268 -16.35 -37.27 -6.08
N SER A 269 -16.88 -37.43 -4.87
CA SER A 269 -17.22 -38.74 -4.30
C SER A 269 -18.33 -39.43 -5.08
N GLN A 270 -19.40 -38.72 -5.44
CA GLN A 270 -20.50 -39.25 -6.26
C GLN A 270 -20.06 -39.51 -7.70
N PHE A 271 -19.15 -38.69 -8.24
CA PHE A 271 -18.51 -38.98 -9.51
C PHE A 271 -17.68 -40.28 -9.44
N ASN A 272 -16.86 -40.48 -8.41
CA ASN A 272 -16.12 -41.73 -8.25
C ASN A 272 -17.01 -42.96 -8.02
N ASP A 273 -18.14 -42.81 -7.32
CA ASP A 273 -19.15 -43.86 -7.21
C ASP A 273 -19.72 -44.23 -8.59
N LEU A 274 -19.96 -43.26 -9.48
CA LEU A 274 -20.42 -43.48 -10.85
C LEU A 274 -19.43 -44.33 -11.68
N LEU A 275 -18.11 -44.19 -11.43
CA LEU A 275 -17.05 -44.92 -12.14
C LEU A 275 -16.88 -46.38 -11.67
N ASN A 276 -17.26 -46.66 -10.42
CA ASN A 276 -16.98 -47.92 -9.72
C ASN A 276 -18.23 -48.78 -9.45
N LYS A 277 -19.44 -48.23 -9.50
CA LYS A 277 -20.71 -48.92 -9.18
C LYS A 277 -21.68 -48.86 -10.35
N GLU A 278 -22.46 -49.91 -10.56
CA GLU A 278 -23.47 -49.98 -11.62
C GLU A 278 -24.73 -49.15 -11.29
N TYR A 279 -24.64 -47.83 -11.46
CA TYR A 279 -25.77 -46.90 -11.34
C TYR A 279 -26.22 -46.38 -12.71
N PRO A 280 -27.13 -47.08 -13.43
CA PRO A 280 -27.37 -46.86 -14.85
C PRO A 280 -28.19 -45.61 -15.20
N SER A 281 -28.80 -44.90 -14.24
CA SER A 281 -29.74 -43.81 -14.54
C SER A 281 -29.07 -42.56 -15.14
N LEU A 282 -28.03 -42.04 -14.50
CA LEU A 282 -27.27 -40.88 -14.99
C LEU A 282 -26.52 -41.16 -16.32
N PRO A 283 -25.75 -42.27 -16.45
CA PRO A 283 -25.05 -42.59 -17.70
C PRO A 283 -26.02 -42.80 -18.86
N ARG A 284 -27.18 -43.44 -18.64
CA ARG A 284 -28.18 -43.68 -19.68
C ARG A 284 -28.91 -42.40 -20.14
N SER A 285 -29.08 -41.41 -19.26
CA SER A 285 -29.54 -40.08 -19.68
C SER A 285 -28.43 -39.32 -20.42
N ALA A 286 -27.16 -39.48 -20.03
CA ALA A 286 -26.01 -38.87 -20.70
C ALA A 286 -25.74 -39.44 -22.10
N GLU A 287 -25.74 -40.76 -22.26
CA GLU A 287 -25.55 -41.44 -23.56
C GLU A 287 -26.67 -41.07 -24.55
N LYS A 288 -27.94 -41.04 -24.10
CA LYS A 288 -29.06 -40.58 -24.94
C LYS A 288 -28.84 -39.16 -25.45
N LEU A 289 -28.37 -38.25 -24.59
CA LEU A 289 -28.09 -36.87 -25.00
C LEU A 289 -26.85 -36.79 -25.91
N PHE A 290 -25.83 -37.62 -25.68
CA PHE A 290 -24.66 -37.73 -26.56
C PHE A 290 -25.09 -38.09 -27.99
N MET A 291 -25.92 -39.12 -28.15
CA MET A 291 -26.41 -39.55 -29.47
C MET A 291 -27.24 -38.46 -30.16
N MET A 292 -28.09 -37.75 -29.41
CA MET A 292 -28.84 -36.61 -29.94
C MET A 292 -27.95 -35.43 -30.36
N CYS A 293 -26.84 -35.19 -29.65
CA CYS A 293 -25.82 -34.23 -30.06
C CYS A 293 -25.04 -34.69 -31.30
N ASP A 294 -24.75 -35.98 -31.43
CA ASP A 294 -24.06 -36.54 -32.60
C ASP A 294 -24.92 -36.44 -33.87
N GLU A 295 -26.20 -36.78 -33.79
CA GLU A 295 -27.21 -36.54 -34.84
C GLU A 295 -27.31 -35.05 -35.24
N TYR A 296 -27.11 -34.14 -34.29
CA TYR A 296 -27.13 -32.70 -34.56
C TYR A 296 -25.86 -32.22 -35.25
N ALA A 297 -24.72 -32.89 -35.02
CA ALA A 297 -23.37 -32.48 -35.43
C ALA A 297 -23.04 -32.74 -36.91
N ASP A 298 -24.01 -32.55 -37.81
CA ASP A 298 -23.88 -32.83 -39.26
C ASP A 298 -22.79 -32.02 -39.99
N ASN A 299 -22.37 -30.87 -39.45
CA ASN A 299 -21.39 -29.96 -40.04
C ASN A 299 -20.41 -29.39 -39.01
N GLN A 300 -19.29 -28.84 -39.49
CA GLN A 300 -18.22 -28.27 -38.66
C GLN A 300 -18.74 -27.23 -37.63
N ARG A 301 -19.56 -26.25 -38.03
CA ARG A 301 -20.07 -25.23 -37.09
C ARG A 301 -20.90 -25.83 -35.95
N ARG A 302 -21.64 -26.92 -36.19
CA ARG A 302 -22.40 -27.61 -35.12
C ARG A 302 -21.51 -28.52 -34.29
N LYS A 303 -20.51 -29.18 -34.89
CA LYS A 303 -19.49 -29.96 -34.17
C LYS A 303 -18.81 -29.11 -33.10
N SER A 304 -18.29 -27.93 -33.43
CA SER A 304 -17.65 -27.06 -32.43
C SER A 304 -18.59 -26.54 -31.35
N GLN A 305 -19.90 -26.48 -31.60
CA GLN A 305 -20.91 -26.10 -30.60
C GLN A 305 -21.24 -27.21 -29.60
N VAL A 306 -21.24 -28.49 -30.00
CA VAL A 306 -21.64 -29.61 -29.12
C VAL A 306 -20.50 -30.51 -28.65
N TRP A 307 -19.31 -30.45 -29.25
CA TRP A 307 -18.17 -31.31 -28.91
C TRP A 307 -17.77 -31.29 -27.42
N PRO A 308 -17.66 -30.14 -26.73
CA PRO A 308 -17.38 -30.12 -25.28
C PRO A 308 -18.47 -30.83 -24.46
N LEU A 309 -19.75 -30.65 -24.84
CA LEU A 309 -20.86 -31.36 -24.20
C LEU A 309 -20.79 -32.87 -24.48
N GLN A 310 -20.55 -33.29 -25.73
CA GLN A 310 -20.35 -34.71 -26.06
C GLN A 310 -19.22 -35.32 -25.23
N ASN A 311 -18.09 -34.62 -25.06
CA ASN A 311 -16.97 -35.09 -24.24
C ASN A 311 -17.34 -35.24 -22.76
N THR A 312 -18.01 -34.24 -22.17
CA THR A 312 -18.42 -34.30 -20.75
C THR A 312 -19.55 -35.30 -20.49
N LEU A 313 -20.46 -35.52 -21.44
CA LEU A 313 -21.45 -36.61 -21.36
C LEU A 313 -20.78 -37.99 -21.45
N LEU A 314 -19.74 -38.13 -22.27
CA LEU A 314 -18.97 -39.38 -22.38
C LEU A 314 -18.12 -39.65 -21.13
N ILE A 315 -17.61 -38.60 -20.46
CA ILE A 315 -16.95 -38.71 -19.14
C ILE A 315 -17.92 -39.24 -18.06
N LEU A 316 -19.23 -38.99 -18.18
CA LEU A 316 -20.26 -39.60 -17.33
C LEU A 316 -20.66 -41.03 -17.74
N CYS A 317 -20.02 -41.61 -18.76
CA CYS A 317 -20.30 -42.95 -19.28
C CYS A 317 -19.06 -43.88 -19.16
N PRO A 318 -18.63 -44.23 -17.93
CA PRO A 318 -17.35 -44.90 -17.68
C PRO A 318 -17.18 -46.24 -18.37
N ASN A 319 -18.23 -47.07 -18.44
CA ASN A 319 -18.17 -48.37 -19.10
C ASN A 319 -17.87 -48.20 -20.60
N ILE A 320 -18.47 -47.20 -21.25
CA ILE A 320 -18.22 -46.91 -22.67
C ILE A 320 -16.75 -46.51 -22.90
N LEU A 321 -16.16 -45.73 -21.99
CA LEU A 321 -14.73 -45.38 -22.04
C LEU A 321 -13.83 -46.59 -21.76
N ARG A 322 -14.22 -47.49 -20.85
CA ARG A 322 -13.49 -48.74 -20.56
C ARG A 322 -13.48 -49.68 -21.77
N ASP A 323 -14.65 -49.99 -22.32
CA ASP A 323 -14.84 -50.85 -23.49
C ASP A 323 -14.09 -50.32 -24.73
N ILE A 324 -14.05 -49.00 -24.92
CA ILE A 324 -13.31 -48.36 -26.03
C ILE A 324 -11.80 -48.42 -25.79
N ALA A 325 -11.32 -48.22 -24.57
CA ALA A 325 -9.90 -48.29 -24.23
C ALA A 325 -9.35 -49.73 -24.38
N GLU A 326 -10.09 -50.73 -23.91
CA GLU A 326 -9.70 -52.14 -23.99
C GLU A 326 -9.69 -52.67 -25.43
N SER A 327 -10.62 -52.21 -26.29
CA SER A 327 -10.78 -52.73 -27.65
C SER A 327 -10.26 -51.80 -28.77
N GLY A 328 -9.60 -50.70 -28.41
CA GLY A 328 -8.94 -49.74 -29.31
C GLY A 328 -9.86 -48.70 -29.99
N ILE A 329 -9.38 -47.45 -30.08
CA ILE A 329 -10.15 -46.33 -30.68
C ILE A 329 -10.35 -46.50 -32.19
N ASP A 330 -9.34 -46.98 -32.93
CA ASP A 330 -9.41 -47.15 -34.39
C ASP A 330 -10.20 -48.41 -34.83
N ASN A 331 -10.70 -49.21 -33.88
CA ASN A 331 -11.55 -50.36 -34.18
C ASN A 331 -12.93 -49.90 -34.69
N SER A 332 -13.22 -50.20 -35.95
CA SER A 332 -14.44 -49.77 -36.66
C SER A 332 -15.63 -50.72 -36.53
N SER A 333 -15.43 -51.91 -35.94
CA SER A 333 -16.41 -52.98 -35.77
C SER A 333 -16.58 -53.36 -34.30
N GLY A 334 -17.65 -52.86 -33.67
CA GLY A 334 -17.99 -53.16 -32.28
C GLY A 334 -19.07 -52.21 -31.73
N PRO A 335 -19.42 -52.33 -30.44
CA PRO A 335 -20.31 -51.39 -29.78
C PRO A 335 -19.69 -49.98 -29.67
N HIS A 336 -20.55 -49.00 -29.39
CA HIS A 336 -20.20 -47.58 -29.19
C HIS A 336 -19.48 -46.90 -30.38
N LYS A 337 -19.86 -47.28 -31.61
CA LYS A 337 -19.27 -46.78 -32.86
C LYS A 337 -19.29 -45.25 -33.00
N ALA A 338 -20.35 -44.57 -32.56
CA ALA A 338 -20.45 -43.11 -32.60
C ALA A 338 -19.44 -42.46 -31.64
N GLN A 339 -19.34 -42.98 -30.42
CA GLN A 339 -18.40 -42.53 -29.40
C GLN A 339 -16.94 -42.73 -29.83
N ARG A 340 -16.61 -43.86 -30.48
CA ARG A 340 -15.28 -44.08 -31.12
C ARG A 340 -14.99 -43.07 -32.24
N ALA A 341 -15.95 -42.85 -33.14
CA ALA A 341 -15.81 -41.90 -34.24
C ALA A 341 -15.61 -40.46 -33.74
N PHE A 342 -16.33 -40.06 -32.69
CA PHE A 342 -16.15 -38.78 -31.99
C PHE A 342 -14.74 -38.65 -31.39
N LEU A 343 -14.28 -39.62 -30.60
CA LEU A 343 -12.93 -39.59 -29.99
C LEU A 343 -11.83 -39.53 -31.05
N SER A 344 -11.93 -40.35 -32.10
CA SER A 344 -10.99 -40.35 -33.23
C SER A 344 -10.99 -38.99 -33.96
N ALA A 345 -12.15 -38.35 -34.11
CA ALA A 345 -12.26 -37.02 -34.71
C ALA A 345 -11.66 -35.91 -33.83
N VAL A 346 -11.84 -35.96 -32.51
CA VAL A 346 -11.21 -35.03 -31.55
C VAL A 346 -9.69 -35.17 -31.59
N MET A 347 -9.15 -36.39 -31.57
CA MET A 347 -7.70 -36.63 -31.65
C MET A 347 -7.11 -36.15 -32.98
N LYS A 348 -7.80 -36.38 -34.11
CA LYS A 348 -7.40 -35.87 -35.42
C LYS A 348 -7.52 -34.34 -35.53
N ALA A 349 -8.44 -33.71 -34.81
CA ALA A 349 -8.56 -32.26 -34.73
C ALA A 349 -7.47 -31.61 -33.87
N LEU A 350 -7.04 -32.25 -32.77
CA LEU A 350 -5.89 -31.82 -31.96
C LEU A 350 -4.57 -31.88 -32.72
N ALA A 351 -4.41 -32.85 -33.62
CA ALA A 351 -3.26 -32.96 -34.51
C ALA A 351 -3.35 -32.03 -35.76
N SER A 352 -4.35 -31.16 -35.85
CA SER A 352 -4.66 -30.36 -37.05
C SER A 352 -4.61 -28.86 -36.79
N ILE A 353 -4.06 -28.11 -37.75
CA ILE A 353 -3.95 -26.64 -37.75
C ILE A 353 -5.32 -25.97 -38.08
N SER A 354 -6.39 -26.76 -38.26
CA SER A 354 -7.73 -26.26 -38.62
C SER A 354 -8.44 -25.57 -37.45
N LYS A 355 -8.17 -24.26 -37.31
CA LYS A 355 -8.65 -23.38 -36.21
C LYS A 355 -10.08 -23.67 -35.73
N GLN A 356 -11.04 -23.81 -36.65
CA GLN A 356 -12.47 -23.88 -36.31
C GLN A 356 -12.87 -25.14 -35.54
N MET A 357 -12.15 -26.26 -35.70
CA MET A 357 -12.31 -27.50 -34.92
C MET A 357 -11.31 -27.61 -33.77
N CYS A 358 -10.15 -26.98 -33.91
CA CYS A 358 -9.05 -27.01 -32.96
C CYS A 358 -9.45 -26.47 -31.57
N GLU A 359 -10.20 -25.36 -31.51
CA GLU A 359 -10.71 -24.77 -30.26
C GLU A 359 -11.55 -25.78 -29.44
N ALA A 360 -12.60 -26.35 -30.06
CA ALA A 360 -13.48 -27.30 -29.39
C ALA A 360 -12.76 -28.61 -29.01
N ALA A 361 -11.84 -29.08 -29.86
CA ALA A 361 -11.02 -30.26 -29.57
C ALA A 361 -10.05 -30.01 -28.39
N THR A 362 -9.53 -28.78 -28.24
CA THR A 362 -8.70 -28.36 -27.10
C THR A 362 -9.49 -28.45 -25.80
N VAL A 363 -10.74 -27.97 -25.79
CA VAL A 363 -11.62 -28.10 -24.63
C VAL A 363 -11.83 -29.57 -24.26
N CYS A 364 -12.13 -30.44 -25.23
CA CYS A 364 -12.27 -31.88 -24.99
C CYS A 364 -10.98 -32.52 -24.42
N GLY A 365 -9.81 -32.10 -24.92
CA GLY A 365 -8.51 -32.60 -24.44
C GLY A 365 -8.19 -32.18 -23.00
N VAL A 366 -8.35 -30.89 -22.69
CA VAL A 366 -8.14 -30.35 -21.32
C VAL A 366 -9.18 -30.91 -20.35
N ASP A 367 -10.42 -31.12 -20.79
CA ASP A 367 -11.46 -31.79 -20.03
C ASP A 367 -11.07 -33.24 -19.65
N MET A 368 -10.44 -33.98 -20.55
CA MET A 368 -9.98 -35.36 -20.26
C MET A 368 -8.87 -35.37 -19.20
N PHE A 369 -7.93 -34.42 -19.29
CA PHE A 369 -6.92 -34.20 -18.23
C PHE A 369 -7.57 -33.83 -16.89
N LYS A 370 -8.54 -32.90 -16.89
CA LYS A 370 -9.31 -32.56 -15.68
C LYS A 370 -10.04 -33.76 -15.10
N ALA A 371 -10.67 -34.59 -15.95
CA ALA A 371 -11.43 -35.75 -15.51
C ALA A 371 -10.51 -36.72 -14.76
N CYS A 372 -9.35 -37.04 -15.34
CA CYS A 372 -8.34 -37.89 -14.70
C CYS A 372 -7.89 -37.37 -13.32
N ALA A 373 -7.84 -36.04 -13.11
CA ALA A 373 -7.50 -35.45 -11.82
C ALA A 373 -8.59 -35.62 -10.75
N TYR A 374 -9.84 -35.90 -11.13
CA TYR A 374 -10.95 -36.17 -10.19
C TYR A 374 -11.20 -37.67 -9.96
N VAL A 375 -10.38 -38.56 -10.55
CA VAL A 375 -10.59 -40.02 -10.58
C VAL A 375 -9.67 -40.72 -9.57
N GLY A 376 -10.22 -41.64 -8.78
CA GLY A 376 -9.48 -42.53 -7.88
C GLY A 376 -8.75 -43.68 -8.60
N ASP A 377 -7.77 -44.28 -7.91
CA ASP A 377 -6.78 -45.20 -8.51
C ASP A 377 -7.37 -46.37 -9.31
N SER A 378 -8.54 -46.89 -8.93
CA SER A 378 -9.22 -47.99 -9.62
C SER A 378 -9.61 -47.67 -11.07
N SER A 379 -10.01 -46.42 -11.35
CA SER A 379 -10.48 -45.98 -12.66
C SER A 379 -9.48 -45.10 -13.42
N ALA A 380 -8.42 -44.65 -12.74
CA ALA A 380 -7.35 -43.85 -13.34
C ALA A 380 -6.68 -44.48 -14.59
N PRO A 381 -6.51 -45.82 -14.73
CA PRO A 381 -5.92 -46.42 -15.93
C PRO A 381 -6.68 -46.10 -17.23
N VAL A 382 -8.02 -46.10 -17.19
CA VAL A 382 -8.87 -45.81 -18.36
C VAL A 382 -8.64 -44.39 -18.84
N PHE A 383 -8.61 -43.41 -17.92
CA PHE A 383 -8.34 -42.03 -18.29
C PHE A 383 -6.89 -41.82 -18.76
N ARG A 384 -5.90 -42.46 -18.11
CA ARG A 384 -4.48 -42.39 -18.51
C ARG A 384 -4.23 -42.90 -19.92
N TYR A 385 -4.96 -43.92 -20.40
CA TYR A 385 -4.92 -44.34 -21.80
C TYR A 385 -5.24 -43.18 -22.77
N TYR A 386 -6.32 -42.44 -22.52
CA TYR A 386 -6.69 -41.28 -23.32
C TYR A 386 -5.72 -40.10 -23.15
N LEU A 387 -5.16 -39.88 -21.95
CA LEU A 387 -4.15 -38.83 -21.74
C LEU A 387 -2.91 -39.07 -22.60
N ASN A 388 -2.40 -40.31 -22.65
CA ASN A 388 -1.22 -40.65 -23.44
C ASN A 388 -1.40 -40.35 -24.95
N LEU A 389 -2.62 -40.52 -25.47
CA LEU A 389 -2.97 -40.23 -26.86
C LEU A 389 -3.16 -38.71 -27.15
N ILE A 390 -3.52 -37.93 -26.13
CA ILE A 390 -3.85 -36.51 -26.24
C ILE A 390 -2.65 -35.62 -25.92
N GLN A 391 -1.78 -36.02 -24.99
CA GLN A 391 -0.78 -35.15 -24.35
C GLN A 391 0.13 -34.42 -25.34
N GLY A 392 0.79 -35.14 -26.25
CA GLY A 392 1.78 -34.56 -27.17
C GLY A 392 1.17 -33.51 -28.10
N ASN A 393 0.00 -33.80 -28.69
CA ASN A 393 -0.72 -32.86 -29.55
C ASN A 393 -1.22 -31.64 -28.75
N LEU A 394 -1.76 -31.86 -27.55
CA LEU A 394 -2.27 -30.78 -26.70
C LEU A 394 -1.16 -29.85 -26.17
N GLN A 395 0.01 -30.39 -25.82
CA GLN A 395 1.18 -29.61 -25.44
C GLN A 395 1.76 -28.83 -26.65
N ASN A 396 1.84 -29.45 -27.83
CA ASN A 396 2.25 -28.80 -29.08
C ASN A 396 1.26 -27.72 -29.57
N LEU A 397 0.05 -27.67 -29.03
CA LEU A 397 -0.97 -26.68 -29.35
C LEU A 397 -1.02 -25.52 -28.34
N LEU A 398 -0.95 -25.82 -27.04
CA LEU A 398 -1.05 -24.81 -25.98
C LEU A 398 0.29 -24.14 -25.62
N PHE A 399 1.43 -24.80 -25.86
CA PHE A 399 2.74 -24.37 -25.35
C PHE A 399 3.84 -24.32 -26.43
N ASN A 400 3.47 -24.09 -27.70
CA ASN A 400 4.42 -23.99 -28.80
C ASN A 400 4.97 -22.56 -28.95
N PRO A 401 6.27 -22.30 -28.69
CA PRO A 401 6.85 -20.95 -28.80
C PRO A 401 7.06 -20.48 -30.25
N GLN A 402 6.97 -21.38 -31.24
CA GLN A 402 7.15 -21.06 -32.66
C GLN A 402 5.82 -20.77 -33.38
N GLN A 403 4.71 -21.36 -32.93
CA GLN A 403 3.38 -21.10 -33.49
C GLN A 403 2.67 -19.97 -32.73
N GLY A 404 2.85 -18.74 -33.21
CA GLY A 404 2.09 -17.56 -32.77
C GLY A 404 0.63 -17.58 -33.26
N LEU A 405 -0.15 -18.57 -32.82
CA LEU A 405 -1.55 -18.79 -33.17
C LEU A 405 -2.36 -19.18 -31.92
N PHE A 406 -2.83 -18.19 -31.18
CA PHE A 406 -3.82 -18.40 -30.13
C PHE A 406 -5.20 -18.78 -30.72
N LEU A 407 -5.97 -19.60 -30.00
CA LEU A 407 -7.09 -20.38 -30.53
C LEU A 407 -8.23 -19.47 -31.00
N HIS A 408 -8.61 -18.51 -30.16
CA HIS A 408 -9.82 -17.70 -30.33
C HIS A 408 -9.69 -16.52 -31.31
N GLN A 409 -8.69 -16.51 -32.20
CA GLN A 409 -8.42 -15.36 -33.08
C GLN A 409 -8.44 -15.72 -34.57
N SER A 410 -9.51 -15.26 -35.24
CA SER A 410 -9.80 -15.50 -36.65
C SER A 410 -8.97 -14.65 -37.62
N SER A 411 -8.47 -13.48 -37.21
CA SER A 411 -7.69 -12.56 -38.07
C SER A 411 -6.20 -12.52 -37.71
N SER A 412 -5.35 -12.52 -38.75
CA SER A 412 -3.89 -12.66 -38.67
C SER A 412 -3.13 -11.50 -38.01
N THR A 413 -3.80 -10.38 -37.72
CA THR A 413 -3.18 -9.19 -37.11
C THR A 413 -3.09 -9.24 -35.60
N LEU A 414 -4.04 -9.90 -34.91
CA LEU A 414 -4.05 -10.00 -33.44
C LEU A 414 -3.35 -11.27 -32.92
N ALA A 415 -3.25 -12.33 -33.74
CA ALA A 415 -2.92 -13.72 -33.39
C ALA A 415 -1.67 -13.99 -32.51
N LEU A 416 -0.83 -12.98 -32.29
CA LEU A 416 0.33 -13.00 -31.39
C LEU A 416 -0.01 -12.62 -29.93
N ILE A 417 -1.30 -12.38 -29.63
CA ILE A 417 -1.77 -11.88 -28.34
C ILE A 417 -2.81 -12.86 -27.79
N PRO A 418 -2.55 -13.57 -26.67
CA PRO A 418 -3.48 -14.54 -26.11
C PRO A 418 -4.72 -13.83 -25.54
N THR A 419 -5.90 -14.41 -25.74
CA THR A 419 -7.10 -13.96 -25.04
C THR A 419 -7.06 -14.43 -23.58
N PHE A 420 -7.89 -13.82 -22.73
CA PHE A 420 -8.11 -14.31 -21.36
C PHE A 420 -8.56 -15.79 -21.33
N THR A 421 -9.27 -16.24 -22.37
CA THR A 421 -9.73 -17.62 -22.52
C THR A 421 -8.58 -18.57 -22.87
N ASP A 422 -7.67 -18.19 -23.78
CA ASP A 422 -6.47 -18.99 -24.11
C ASP A 422 -5.61 -19.23 -22.85
N LEU A 423 -5.35 -18.16 -22.09
CA LEU A 423 -4.63 -18.24 -20.82
C LEU A 423 -5.36 -19.13 -19.79
N GLY A 424 -6.70 -19.04 -19.72
CA GLY A 424 -7.52 -19.91 -18.87
C GLY A 424 -7.41 -21.40 -19.24
N MET A 425 -7.36 -21.71 -20.55
CA MET A 425 -7.16 -23.09 -21.03
C MET A 425 -5.77 -23.62 -20.71
N MET A 426 -4.72 -22.80 -20.89
CA MET A 426 -3.35 -23.16 -20.50
C MET A 426 -3.23 -23.47 -19.01
N VAL A 427 -3.77 -22.59 -18.15
CA VAL A 427 -3.80 -22.78 -16.68
C VAL A 427 -4.55 -24.06 -16.31
N THR A 428 -5.75 -24.27 -16.88
CA THR A 428 -6.57 -25.45 -16.59
C THR A 428 -5.85 -26.74 -16.98
N CYS A 429 -5.14 -26.74 -18.11
CA CYS A 429 -4.33 -27.87 -18.57
C CYS A 429 -3.17 -28.20 -17.61
N LEU A 430 -2.40 -27.18 -17.20
CA LEU A 430 -1.27 -27.34 -16.28
C LEU A 430 -1.69 -27.80 -14.89
N VAL A 431 -2.74 -27.21 -14.31
CA VAL A 431 -3.30 -27.61 -13.00
C VAL A 431 -3.76 -29.07 -13.03
N ALA A 432 -4.40 -29.50 -14.12
CA ALA A 432 -4.82 -30.89 -14.29
C ALA A 432 -3.63 -31.85 -14.48
N GLN A 433 -2.63 -31.48 -15.28
CA GLN A 433 -1.39 -32.27 -15.44
C GLN A 433 -0.65 -32.42 -14.11
N PHE A 434 -0.57 -31.36 -13.31
CA PHE A 434 0.05 -31.39 -11.98
C PHE A 434 -0.73 -32.30 -11.01
N ARG A 435 -2.06 -32.19 -10.95
CA ARG A 435 -2.87 -33.08 -10.11
C ARG A 435 -2.79 -34.55 -10.55
N CYS A 436 -2.63 -34.83 -11.85
CA CYS A 436 -2.47 -36.20 -12.36
C CYS A 436 -1.10 -36.83 -12.06
N ASN A 437 -0.01 -36.03 -12.02
CA ASN A 437 1.35 -36.53 -11.77
C ASN A 437 2.32 -35.44 -11.28
N TYR A 438 2.09 -34.90 -10.07
CA TYR A 438 2.91 -33.84 -9.47
C TYR A 438 4.40 -34.19 -9.31
N ARG A 439 4.75 -35.48 -9.34
CA ARG A 439 6.13 -35.98 -9.28
C ARG A 439 6.90 -35.76 -10.59
N ASN A 440 6.23 -35.40 -11.68
CA ASN A 440 6.88 -35.03 -12.93
C ASN A 440 7.36 -33.57 -12.89
N SER A 441 8.63 -33.38 -12.55
CA SER A 441 9.32 -32.08 -12.51
C SER A 441 9.19 -31.27 -13.82
N HIS A 442 9.04 -31.95 -14.97
CA HIS A 442 9.03 -31.31 -16.30
C HIS A 442 7.71 -30.64 -16.69
N ILE A 443 6.62 -30.75 -15.92
CA ILE A 443 5.29 -30.20 -16.28
C ILE A 443 5.36 -28.72 -16.67
N PHE A 444 6.10 -27.90 -15.91
CA PHE A 444 6.24 -26.47 -16.18
C PHE A 444 7.47 -26.09 -17.01
N SER A 445 8.28 -27.06 -17.47
CA SER A 445 9.57 -26.81 -18.14
C SER A 445 9.48 -25.86 -19.34
N VAL A 446 8.45 -26.01 -20.17
CA VAL A 446 8.21 -25.15 -21.34
C VAL A 446 7.82 -23.71 -20.93
N CYS A 447 7.19 -23.55 -19.76
CA CYS A 447 6.87 -22.24 -19.21
C CYS A 447 8.07 -21.54 -18.57
N LEU A 448 8.97 -22.31 -17.96
CA LEU A 448 10.15 -21.83 -17.25
C LEU A 448 11.31 -21.43 -18.19
N ASN A 449 11.41 -22.04 -19.37
CA ASN A 449 12.44 -21.74 -20.37
C ASN A 449 12.57 -20.21 -20.65
N PRO A 450 13.75 -19.58 -20.52
CA PRO A 450 13.97 -18.15 -20.78
C PRO A 450 13.55 -17.66 -22.18
N SER A 451 13.66 -18.52 -23.20
CA SER A 451 13.27 -18.21 -24.58
C SER A 451 11.76 -18.25 -24.84
N SER A 452 10.96 -18.78 -23.91
CA SER A 452 9.50 -18.87 -24.06
C SER A 452 8.80 -17.50 -23.92
N PRO A 453 7.66 -17.28 -24.60
CA PRO A 453 6.86 -16.08 -24.44
C PRO A 453 6.44 -15.81 -22.97
N PRO A 454 6.46 -14.54 -22.48
CA PRO A 454 6.13 -14.22 -21.09
C PRO A 454 4.77 -14.72 -20.60
N ILE A 455 3.79 -14.90 -21.49
CA ILE A 455 2.48 -15.48 -21.15
C ILE A 455 2.60 -16.92 -20.61
N PHE A 456 3.59 -17.72 -21.03
CA PHE A 456 3.76 -19.08 -20.52
C PHE A 456 4.14 -19.04 -19.02
N ARG A 457 4.97 -18.08 -18.60
CA ARG A 457 5.28 -17.82 -17.18
C ARG A 457 4.05 -17.35 -16.40
N LEU A 458 3.16 -16.57 -17.03
CA LEU A 458 1.91 -16.13 -16.40
C LEU A 458 0.92 -17.30 -16.24
N ALA A 459 0.87 -18.22 -17.20
CA ALA A 459 0.10 -19.46 -17.08
C ALA A 459 0.65 -20.33 -15.93
N PHE A 460 1.97 -20.47 -15.82
CA PHE A 460 2.62 -21.14 -14.68
C PHE A 460 2.26 -20.51 -13.32
N ILE A 461 2.47 -19.20 -13.14
CA ILE A 461 2.15 -18.50 -11.88
C ILE A 461 0.64 -18.58 -11.54
N ARG A 462 -0.25 -18.44 -12.52
CA ARG A 462 -1.70 -18.63 -12.31
C ARG A 462 -2.08 -20.10 -12.02
N SER A 463 -1.30 -21.07 -12.48
CA SER A 463 -1.50 -22.47 -12.13
C SER A 463 -1.15 -22.73 -10.67
N ILE A 464 -0.05 -22.16 -10.15
CA ILE A 464 0.28 -22.27 -8.72
C ILE A 464 -0.79 -21.58 -7.85
N HIS A 465 -1.27 -20.39 -8.22
CA HIS A 465 -2.44 -19.76 -7.57
C HIS A 465 -3.64 -20.71 -7.50
N THR A 466 -3.99 -21.33 -8.63
CA THR A 466 -5.14 -22.25 -8.73
C THR A 466 -4.93 -23.55 -7.93
N LEU A 467 -3.69 -23.94 -7.66
CA LEU A 467 -3.34 -25.10 -6.83
C LEU A 467 -3.41 -24.79 -5.33
N LEU A 468 -3.09 -23.56 -4.91
CA LEU A 468 -3.16 -23.11 -3.51
C LEU A 468 -4.57 -22.65 -3.09
N GLU A 469 -5.32 -21.96 -3.97
CA GLU A 469 -6.61 -21.35 -3.63
C GLU A 469 -7.81 -22.34 -3.68
N GLN A 470 -7.60 -23.59 -4.12
CA GLN A 470 -8.68 -24.58 -4.26
C GLN A 470 -8.61 -25.66 -3.18
N ASN A 471 -9.76 -25.97 -2.58
CA ASN A 471 -9.95 -27.08 -1.63
C ASN A 471 -9.30 -28.37 -2.15
N THR A 472 -8.40 -28.95 -1.36
CA THR A 472 -7.68 -30.18 -1.73
C THR A 472 -8.56 -31.41 -1.58
N LEU A 473 -8.60 -32.25 -2.62
CA LEU A 473 -9.08 -33.64 -2.47
C LEU A 473 -7.98 -34.50 -1.83
N PRO A 474 -8.31 -35.56 -1.08
CA PRO A 474 -7.29 -36.44 -0.48
C PRO A 474 -6.35 -37.13 -1.48
N SER A 475 -6.72 -37.19 -2.76
CA SER A 475 -5.89 -37.69 -3.86
C SER A 475 -5.05 -36.62 -4.56
N TRP A 476 -5.21 -35.33 -4.22
CA TRP A 476 -4.44 -34.23 -4.79
C TRP A 476 -3.15 -34.00 -4.00
N PRO A 477 -2.09 -33.48 -4.65
CA PRO A 477 -0.94 -32.97 -3.92
C PRO A 477 -1.35 -31.84 -2.96
N GLY A 478 -0.75 -31.85 -1.76
CA GLY A 478 -0.81 -30.73 -0.83
C GLY A 478 -0.01 -29.52 -1.31
N PRO A 479 -0.12 -28.35 -0.64
CA PRO A 479 0.57 -27.12 -1.02
C PRO A 479 2.10 -27.27 -1.06
N GLU A 480 2.65 -28.18 -0.26
CA GLU A 480 4.09 -28.46 -0.18
C GLU A 480 4.66 -28.93 -1.53
N ALA A 481 3.83 -29.54 -2.38
CA ALA A 481 4.25 -30.02 -3.69
C ALA A 481 4.64 -28.90 -4.67
N VAL A 482 4.15 -27.66 -4.48
CA VAL A 482 4.58 -26.51 -5.30
C VAL A 482 5.84 -25.82 -4.76
N HIS A 483 6.29 -26.11 -3.54
CA HIS A 483 7.47 -25.47 -2.93
C HIS A 483 8.76 -25.75 -3.70
N THR A 484 8.85 -26.89 -4.41
CA THR A 484 9.98 -27.20 -5.30
C THR A 484 10.17 -26.21 -6.46
N TYR A 485 9.21 -25.31 -6.70
CA TYR A 485 9.29 -24.26 -7.72
C TYR A 485 9.60 -22.85 -7.17
N ALA A 486 9.80 -22.71 -5.85
CA ALA A 486 10.15 -21.44 -5.21
C ALA A 486 11.43 -20.76 -5.81
N PRO A 487 12.52 -21.49 -6.14
CA PRO A 487 13.68 -20.87 -6.78
C PRO A 487 13.35 -20.20 -8.12
N GLN A 488 12.51 -20.82 -8.95
CA GLN A 488 12.11 -20.27 -10.24
C GLN A 488 11.12 -19.11 -10.09
N LEU A 489 10.30 -19.09 -9.03
CA LEU A 489 9.47 -17.92 -8.70
C LEU A 489 10.35 -16.72 -8.31
N ARG A 490 11.41 -16.94 -7.51
CA ARG A 490 12.42 -15.91 -7.22
C ARG A 490 13.14 -15.44 -8.49
N GLU A 491 13.52 -16.36 -9.38
CA GLU A 491 14.17 -16.04 -10.67
C GLU A 491 13.28 -15.16 -11.57
N ILE A 492 11.98 -15.48 -11.69
CA ILE A 492 11.03 -14.66 -12.47
C ILE A 492 10.85 -13.29 -11.81
N PHE A 493 10.77 -13.21 -10.48
CA PHE A 493 10.70 -11.92 -9.76
C PHE A 493 11.92 -11.04 -10.08
N GLN A 494 13.13 -11.58 -9.97
CA GLN A 494 14.38 -10.87 -10.24
C GLN A 494 14.50 -10.44 -11.72
N ASN A 495 14.07 -11.27 -12.68
CA ASN A 495 14.09 -10.96 -14.10
C ASN A 495 13.05 -9.89 -14.51
N VAL A 496 11.88 -9.87 -13.88
CA VAL A 496 10.78 -8.94 -14.22
C VAL A 496 10.93 -7.57 -13.57
N LEU A 497 11.45 -7.50 -12.34
CA LEU A 497 11.59 -6.26 -11.57
C LEU A 497 12.33 -5.13 -12.32
N PRO A 498 13.50 -5.34 -12.96
CA PRO A 498 14.18 -4.31 -13.74
C PRO A 498 13.35 -3.73 -14.89
N GLN A 499 12.52 -4.55 -15.56
CA GLN A 499 11.68 -4.06 -16.66
C GLN A 499 10.58 -3.14 -16.13
N LEU A 500 9.96 -3.48 -14.99
CA LEU A 500 8.96 -2.62 -14.35
C LEU A 500 9.52 -1.26 -13.93
N ARG A 501 10.74 -1.19 -13.39
CA ARG A 501 11.40 0.09 -13.08
C ARG A 501 11.59 0.96 -14.34
N ARG A 502 11.92 0.33 -15.47
CA ARG A 502 12.06 1.02 -16.78
C ARG A 502 10.72 1.48 -17.33
N TYR A 503 9.63 0.72 -17.15
CA TYR A 503 8.29 1.15 -17.57
C TYR A 503 7.79 2.34 -16.74
N ASP A 504 7.92 2.29 -15.40
CA ASP A 504 7.54 3.40 -14.49
C ASP A 504 8.26 4.71 -14.83
N THR A 505 9.51 4.63 -15.30
CA THR A 505 10.31 5.81 -15.71
C THR A 505 9.96 6.31 -17.13
N SER A 506 9.37 5.47 -18.00
CA SER A 506 9.20 5.78 -19.44
C SER A 506 7.75 5.86 -19.94
N GLN A 507 6.77 5.45 -19.14
CA GLN A 507 5.36 5.39 -19.52
C GLN A 507 4.51 6.21 -18.53
N PRO A 508 4.28 7.52 -18.74
CA PRO A 508 3.54 8.36 -17.80
C PRO A 508 2.08 7.93 -17.60
N ASN A 509 1.50 7.18 -18.55
CA ASN A 509 0.14 6.65 -18.48
C ASN A 509 0.06 5.18 -18.02
N LEU A 510 1.14 4.62 -17.45
CA LEU A 510 1.23 3.19 -17.11
C LEU A 510 0.04 2.67 -16.29
N ALA A 511 -0.37 3.41 -15.26
CA ALA A 511 -1.54 3.09 -14.43
C ALA A 511 -2.85 3.01 -15.23
N PHE A 512 -3.03 3.90 -16.21
CA PHE A 512 -4.22 3.93 -17.06
C PHE A 512 -4.22 2.78 -18.08
N ASP A 513 -3.11 2.58 -18.80
CA ASP A 513 -2.99 1.53 -19.81
C ASP A 513 -3.17 0.13 -19.20
N VAL A 514 -2.56 -0.12 -18.04
CA VAL A 514 -2.74 -1.37 -17.28
C VAL A 514 -4.20 -1.52 -16.82
N LYS A 515 -4.80 -0.48 -16.22
CA LYS A 515 -6.18 -0.56 -15.71
C LYS A 515 -7.18 -0.82 -16.85
N ALA A 516 -7.11 -0.06 -17.94
CA ALA A 516 -8.03 -0.15 -19.06
C ALA A 516 -7.95 -1.51 -19.77
N TYR A 517 -6.74 -2.00 -20.06
CA TYR A 517 -6.55 -3.32 -20.68
C TYR A 517 -7.05 -4.47 -19.77
N LEU A 518 -6.89 -4.34 -18.45
CA LEU A 518 -7.38 -5.32 -17.48
C LEU A 518 -8.88 -5.16 -17.14
N THR A 519 -9.60 -4.19 -17.71
CA THR A 519 -11.02 -3.97 -17.41
C THR A 519 -11.91 -4.98 -18.14
N THR A 520 -11.80 -5.10 -19.47
CA THR A 520 -12.61 -6.02 -20.28
C THR A 520 -11.81 -6.56 -21.47
N SER A 521 -12.20 -7.72 -22.02
CA SER A 521 -11.59 -8.27 -23.24
C SER A 521 -11.82 -7.40 -24.49
N ALA A 522 -12.96 -6.69 -24.55
CA ALA A 522 -13.28 -5.75 -25.62
C ALA A 522 -12.43 -4.46 -25.53
N THR A 523 -12.19 -3.97 -24.31
CA THR A 523 -11.31 -2.82 -24.05
C THR A 523 -9.86 -3.17 -24.40
N ALA A 524 -9.37 -4.34 -23.97
CA ALA A 524 -8.07 -4.87 -24.35
C ALA A 524 -7.91 -4.93 -25.88
N ALA A 525 -8.90 -5.47 -26.60
CA ALA A 525 -8.89 -5.50 -28.07
C ALA A 525 -8.86 -4.09 -28.69
N SER A 526 -9.68 -3.15 -28.20
CA SER A 526 -9.75 -1.77 -28.70
C SER A 526 -8.44 -1.00 -28.50
N MET A 527 -7.70 -1.25 -27.41
CA MET A 527 -6.36 -0.67 -27.19
C MET A 527 -5.29 -1.20 -28.16
N LEU A 528 -5.57 -2.30 -28.88
CA LEU A 528 -4.65 -2.97 -29.79
C LEU A 528 -4.95 -2.70 -31.27
N THR A 529 -6.22 -2.47 -31.67
CA THR A 529 -6.60 -2.31 -33.09
C THR A 529 -5.84 -1.22 -33.81
N ASN A 530 -5.56 -0.11 -33.11
CA ASN A 530 -5.01 1.11 -33.70
C ASN A 530 -3.47 1.21 -33.57
N LYS A 531 -2.81 0.24 -32.92
CA LYS A 531 -1.35 0.25 -32.66
C LYS A 531 -0.58 -0.56 -33.71
N ASN A 532 0.69 -0.23 -33.96
CA ASN A 532 1.53 -1.00 -34.90
C ASN A 532 1.94 -2.37 -34.29
N LYS A 533 2.58 -3.26 -35.07
CA LYS A 533 2.95 -4.62 -34.60
C LYS A 533 3.95 -4.61 -33.43
N ALA A 534 4.92 -3.68 -33.42
CA ALA A 534 5.89 -3.54 -32.35
C ALA A 534 5.25 -2.92 -31.09
N ASP A 535 4.46 -1.85 -31.24
CA ASP A 535 3.76 -1.19 -30.14
C ASP A 535 2.81 -2.16 -29.42
N ARG A 536 2.08 -3.00 -30.19
CA ARG A 536 1.22 -4.06 -29.66
C ARG A 536 2.01 -5.08 -28.84
N LYS A 537 3.14 -5.56 -29.35
CA LYS A 537 4.02 -6.48 -28.60
C LYS A 537 4.49 -5.82 -27.30
N SER A 538 5.01 -4.60 -27.39
CA SER A 538 5.52 -3.83 -26.25
C SER A 538 4.47 -3.63 -25.16
N LEU A 539 3.24 -3.22 -25.54
CA LEU A 539 2.12 -3.05 -24.61
C LEU A 539 1.76 -4.36 -23.89
N VAL A 540 1.57 -5.45 -24.64
CA VAL A 540 1.19 -6.76 -24.08
C VAL A 540 2.31 -7.33 -23.21
N GLU A 541 3.56 -7.16 -23.61
CA GLU A 541 4.74 -7.59 -22.86
C GLU A 541 4.88 -6.82 -21.53
N MET A 542 4.70 -5.48 -21.55
CA MET A 542 4.67 -4.63 -20.36
C MET A 542 3.52 -5.00 -19.40
N ILE A 543 2.31 -5.23 -19.92
CA ILE A 543 1.15 -5.61 -19.09
C ILE A 543 1.32 -7.03 -18.54
N THR A 544 1.92 -7.95 -19.31
CA THR A 544 2.27 -9.29 -18.83
C THR A 544 3.32 -9.21 -17.71
N HIS A 545 4.33 -8.36 -17.82
CA HIS A 545 5.30 -8.12 -16.75
C HIS A 545 4.64 -7.55 -15.48
N TYR A 546 3.68 -6.64 -15.59
CA TYR A 546 2.86 -6.20 -14.45
C TYR A 546 2.05 -7.36 -13.84
N GLN A 547 1.36 -8.17 -14.66
CA GLN A 547 0.59 -9.32 -14.18
C GLN A 547 1.44 -10.42 -13.53
N LEU A 548 2.67 -10.64 -14.03
CA LEU A 548 3.64 -11.56 -13.44
C LEU A 548 4.04 -11.10 -12.04
N MET A 549 4.39 -9.83 -11.88
CA MET A 549 4.76 -9.25 -10.58
C MET A 549 3.59 -9.24 -9.59
N ALA A 550 2.40 -8.85 -10.05
CA ALA A 550 1.17 -8.93 -9.26
C ALA A 550 0.88 -10.36 -8.77
N GLY A 551 1.07 -11.35 -9.65
CA GLY A 551 0.92 -12.76 -9.33
C GLY A 551 1.95 -13.27 -8.32
N LEU A 552 3.22 -12.89 -8.48
CA LEU A 552 4.30 -13.28 -7.56
C LEU A 552 4.11 -12.70 -6.15
N ILE A 553 3.78 -11.40 -6.06
CA ILE A 553 3.47 -10.74 -4.78
C ILE A 553 2.35 -11.49 -4.04
N ARG A 554 1.24 -11.80 -4.73
CA ARG A 554 0.12 -12.55 -4.14
C ARG A 554 0.49 -14.01 -3.81
N LEU A 555 1.38 -14.67 -4.56
CA LEU A 555 1.86 -16.01 -4.20
C LEU A 555 2.61 -16.00 -2.87
N PHE A 556 3.53 -15.06 -2.69
CA PHE A 556 4.31 -14.92 -1.45
C PHE A 556 3.47 -14.44 -0.26
N GLU A 557 2.30 -13.82 -0.50
CA GLU A 557 1.32 -13.46 0.51
C GLU A 557 0.44 -14.66 0.94
N ILE A 558 0.03 -15.50 -0.01
CA ILE A 558 -0.75 -16.72 0.25
C ILE A 558 0.11 -17.80 0.91
N ASP A 559 1.33 -18.02 0.39
CA ASP A 559 2.26 -19.02 0.88
C ASP A 559 3.70 -18.47 0.96
N PRO A 560 4.15 -18.03 2.15
CA PRO A 560 5.53 -17.58 2.40
C PRO A 560 6.62 -18.60 2.08
N MET A 561 6.32 -19.91 2.04
CA MET A 561 7.31 -20.91 1.62
C MET A 561 7.71 -20.72 0.15
N LEU A 562 6.83 -20.19 -0.71
CA LEU A 562 7.19 -19.86 -2.09
C LEU A 562 8.19 -18.70 -2.19
N ALA A 563 8.32 -17.88 -1.16
CA ALA A 563 9.36 -16.84 -1.09
C ALA A 563 10.73 -17.45 -0.77
N PHE A 564 10.82 -18.40 0.17
CA PHE A 564 12.09 -18.80 0.79
C PHE A 564 12.50 -20.29 0.66
N ALA A 565 11.63 -21.18 0.19
CA ALA A 565 11.96 -22.61 0.13
C ALA A 565 13.19 -22.90 -0.75
N ALA A 566 14.05 -23.80 -0.27
CA ALA A 566 15.31 -24.18 -0.91
C ALA A 566 15.12 -25.23 -2.02
N PRO A 567 15.99 -25.27 -3.04
CA PRO A 567 16.03 -26.39 -3.97
C PRO A 567 16.49 -27.68 -3.26
N PRO A 568 15.99 -28.89 -3.62
CA PRO A 568 16.25 -30.14 -2.87
C PRO A 568 17.71 -30.61 -2.71
N GLN A 569 18.68 -29.92 -3.33
CA GLN A 569 20.11 -30.24 -3.28
C GLN A 569 21.00 -29.00 -3.05
N GLY A 570 20.42 -27.84 -2.73
CA GLY A 570 21.17 -26.59 -2.54
C GLY A 570 20.72 -25.87 -1.27
N LYS A 571 21.63 -25.08 -0.69
CA LYS A 571 21.27 -24.14 0.38
C LYS A 571 20.56 -22.93 -0.24
N HIS A 572 19.48 -22.50 0.39
CA HIS A 572 18.94 -21.15 0.22
C HIS A 572 19.47 -20.33 1.39
N GLY A 573 20.09 -19.18 1.10
CA GLY A 573 20.76 -18.38 2.12
C GLY A 573 20.11 -17.02 2.35
N VAL A 574 20.67 -16.31 3.34
CA VAL A 574 20.39 -14.90 3.63
C VAL A 574 20.39 -14.03 2.36
N THR A 575 21.32 -14.25 1.44
CA THR A 575 21.49 -13.46 0.20
C THR A 575 20.27 -13.47 -0.71
N GLU A 576 19.69 -14.64 -1.00
CA GLU A 576 18.51 -14.75 -1.88
C GLU A 576 17.27 -14.12 -1.22
N SER A 577 17.09 -14.33 0.09
CA SER A 577 16.04 -13.68 0.89
C SER A 577 16.20 -12.15 0.91
N LEU A 578 17.43 -11.66 1.10
CA LEU A 578 17.78 -10.23 1.09
C LEU A 578 17.46 -9.59 -0.27
N GLN A 579 17.84 -10.24 -1.37
CA GLN A 579 17.55 -9.76 -2.73
C GLN A 579 16.05 -9.66 -3.01
N LEU A 580 15.26 -10.66 -2.57
CA LEU A 580 13.80 -10.63 -2.69
C LEU A 580 13.20 -9.48 -1.86
N MET A 581 13.57 -9.36 -0.59
CA MET A 581 13.05 -8.34 0.32
C MET A 581 13.43 -6.91 -0.11
N ALA A 582 14.69 -6.66 -0.46
CA ALA A 582 15.13 -5.37 -1.01
C ALA A 582 14.45 -5.06 -2.35
N GLY A 583 14.20 -6.10 -3.17
CA GLY A 583 13.40 -6.01 -4.38
C GLY A 583 11.98 -5.53 -4.10
N LEU A 584 11.29 -6.14 -3.15
CA LEU A 584 9.94 -5.72 -2.71
C LEU A 584 9.94 -4.27 -2.20
N VAL A 585 10.84 -3.89 -1.28
CA VAL A 585 10.92 -2.50 -0.78
C VAL A 585 11.19 -1.49 -1.91
N SER A 586 11.93 -1.89 -2.97
CA SER A 586 12.14 -1.01 -4.13
C SER A 586 10.86 -0.74 -4.93
N ILE A 587 9.92 -1.69 -5.01
CA ILE A 587 8.65 -1.51 -5.75
C ILE A 587 7.80 -0.39 -5.13
N LEU A 588 7.89 -0.18 -3.80
CA LEU A 588 7.21 0.93 -3.11
C LEU A 588 7.61 2.32 -3.64
N GLN A 589 8.72 2.46 -4.37
CA GLN A 589 9.16 3.72 -4.98
C GLN A 589 8.40 4.06 -6.28
N HIS A 590 7.87 3.05 -6.97
CA HIS A 590 7.31 3.16 -8.32
C HIS A 590 5.79 3.44 -8.26
N GLN A 591 5.45 4.72 -8.15
CA GLN A 591 4.09 5.20 -7.90
C GLN A 591 3.15 5.09 -9.11
N SER A 592 3.66 4.88 -10.33
CA SER A 592 2.81 4.70 -11.52
C SER A 592 2.27 3.27 -11.69
N LEU A 593 2.72 2.33 -10.84
CA LEU A 593 2.22 0.95 -10.83
C LEU A 593 0.89 0.88 -10.05
N PRO A 594 -0.26 0.63 -10.71
CA PRO A 594 -1.57 0.73 -10.08
C PRO A 594 -1.73 -0.37 -9.01
N ASN A 595 -2.17 0.01 -7.81
CA ASN A 595 -2.33 -0.84 -6.62
C ASN A 595 -1.07 -1.62 -6.16
N MET A 596 0.03 -1.62 -6.90
CA MET A 596 1.22 -2.43 -6.60
C MET A 596 1.84 -2.10 -5.24
N PRO A 597 2.00 -0.82 -4.83
CA PRO A 597 2.54 -0.50 -3.50
C PRO A 597 1.67 -0.99 -2.33
N LEU A 598 0.37 -1.23 -2.55
CA LEU A 598 -0.54 -1.75 -1.53
C LEU A 598 -0.29 -3.25 -1.32
N HIS A 599 -0.30 -4.05 -2.39
CA HIS A 599 0.01 -5.48 -2.28
C HIS A 599 1.46 -5.71 -1.77
N VAL A 600 2.40 -4.82 -2.10
CA VAL A 600 3.78 -4.88 -1.58
C VAL A 600 3.85 -4.56 -0.08
N HIS A 601 3.01 -3.67 0.42
CA HIS A 601 2.87 -3.44 1.87
C HIS A 601 2.39 -4.71 2.58
N ASP A 602 1.34 -5.35 2.08
CA ASP A 602 0.70 -6.50 2.74
C ASP A 602 1.54 -7.79 2.65
N VAL A 603 2.27 -8.02 1.54
CA VAL A 603 3.24 -9.13 1.46
C VAL A 603 4.46 -8.87 2.37
N LEU A 604 4.98 -7.64 2.46
CA LEU A 604 6.11 -7.34 3.34
C LEU A 604 5.74 -7.61 4.80
N LEU A 605 4.54 -7.20 5.24
CA LEU A 605 4.01 -7.53 6.57
C LEU A 605 3.88 -9.04 6.78
N THR A 606 3.44 -9.77 5.76
CA THR A 606 3.26 -11.23 5.85
C THR A 606 4.60 -11.97 5.95
N LEU A 607 5.59 -11.61 5.12
CA LEU A 607 6.93 -12.19 5.16
C LEU A 607 7.74 -11.78 6.40
N HIS A 608 7.35 -10.70 7.09
CA HIS A 608 7.95 -10.26 8.37
C HIS A 608 7.25 -10.81 9.62
N ARG A 609 6.18 -11.62 9.53
CA ARG A 609 5.59 -12.24 10.73
C ARG A 609 6.65 -13.11 11.43
N PRO A 610 6.70 -13.15 12.78
CA PRO A 610 7.76 -13.85 13.53
C PRO A 610 8.01 -15.29 13.09
N ASP A 611 6.97 -16.06 12.78
CA ASP A 611 7.10 -17.46 12.35
C ASP A 611 7.61 -17.59 10.89
N ASN A 612 7.43 -16.56 10.06
CA ASN A 612 7.94 -16.49 8.70
C ASN A 612 9.39 -15.97 8.63
N ILE A 613 9.88 -15.28 9.66
CA ILE A 613 11.31 -14.90 9.79
C ILE A 613 12.19 -16.15 9.91
N GLU A 614 11.68 -17.21 10.53
CA GLU A 614 12.38 -18.51 10.67
C GLU A 614 12.60 -19.21 9.31
N LEU A 615 11.90 -18.77 8.26
CA LEU A 615 12.06 -19.27 6.89
C LEU A 615 13.16 -18.54 6.10
N TRP A 616 13.61 -17.35 6.52
CA TRP A 616 14.52 -16.50 5.75
C TRP A 616 15.89 -17.15 5.52
N ASP A 617 16.36 -17.89 6.52
CA ASP A 617 17.45 -18.88 6.42
C ASP A 617 17.16 -19.99 7.45
N PRO A 618 16.79 -21.21 7.01
CA PRO A 618 16.48 -22.32 7.92
C PRO A 618 17.69 -22.88 8.69
N HIS A 619 18.92 -22.42 8.40
CA HIS A 619 20.13 -22.83 9.10
C HIS A 619 20.61 -21.77 10.11
N ASP A 620 20.52 -20.48 9.77
CA ASP A 620 20.86 -19.37 10.67
C ASP A 620 19.85 -18.22 10.57
N SER A 621 18.65 -18.47 11.11
CA SER A 621 17.53 -17.53 11.10
C SER A 621 17.77 -16.27 11.94
N LEU A 622 18.75 -16.25 12.86
CA LEU A 622 19.07 -15.06 13.66
C LEU A 622 20.03 -14.13 12.92
N SER A 623 21.07 -14.66 12.29
CA SER A 623 21.93 -13.87 11.39
C SER A 623 21.13 -13.33 10.20
N ALA A 624 20.27 -14.17 9.61
CA ALA A 624 19.35 -13.75 8.56
C ALA A 624 18.40 -12.64 8.99
N PHE A 625 17.82 -12.74 10.20
CA PHE A 625 17.01 -11.68 10.78
C PHE A 625 17.79 -10.36 10.85
N TRP A 626 19.02 -10.39 11.39
CA TRP A 626 19.84 -9.20 11.54
C TRP A 626 20.19 -8.55 10.21
N GLU A 627 20.67 -9.30 9.21
CA GLU A 627 21.03 -8.71 7.92
C GLU A 627 19.79 -8.18 7.16
N ILE A 628 18.77 -9.03 7.00
CA ILE A 628 17.61 -8.71 6.16
C ILE A 628 16.72 -7.65 6.81
N SER A 629 16.38 -7.82 8.10
CA SER A 629 15.46 -6.89 8.75
C SER A 629 16.10 -5.52 8.96
N ASN A 630 17.41 -5.44 9.23
CA ASN A 630 18.09 -4.15 9.32
C ASN A 630 18.13 -3.46 7.94
N GLN A 631 18.44 -4.18 6.86
CA GLN A 631 18.41 -3.63 5.50
C GLN A 631 17.00 -3.15 5.11
N VAL A 632 15.95 -3.91 5.39
CA VAL A 632 14.55 -3.53 5.10
C VAL A 632 14.15 -2.29 5.91
N THR A 633 14.40 -2.28 7.22
CA THR A 633 14.04 -1.18 8.12
C THR A 633 14.76 0.11 7.71
N TYR A 634 16.07 0.04 7.43
CA TYR A 634 16.83 1.17 6.90
C TYR A 634 16.29 1.65 5.54
N SER A 635 15.98 0.73 4.62
CA SER A 635 15.49 1.10 3.28
C SER A 635 14.11 1.78 3.31
N ILE A 636 13.25 1.42 4.26
CA ILE A 636 11.96 2.07 4.50
C ILE A 636 12.16 3.45 5.16
N ALA A 637 13.00 3.54 6.19
CA ALA A 637 13.31 4.80 6.87
C ALA A 637 13.98 5.82 5.91
N LEU A 638 14.99 5.41 5.15
CA LEU A 638 15.67 6.24 4.14
C LEU A 638 14.70 6.76 3.06
N LYS A 639 13.65 5.99 2.72
CA LYS A 639 12.60 6.41 1.77
C LYS A 639 11.65 7.44 2.37
N LEU A 640 11.31 7.31 3.66
CA LEU A 640 10.56 8.31 4.42
C LEU A 640 11.37 9.62 4.52
N PHE A 641 12.64 9.54 4.94
CA PHE A 641 13.58 10.67 5.01
C PHE A 641 13.72 11.39 3.67
N GLY A 642 13.96 10.64 2.59
CA GLY A 642 14.09 11.18 1.23
C GLY A 642 12.78 11.72 0.61
N ARG A 643 11.65 11.64 1.34
CA ARG A 643 10.32 12.12 0.93
C ARG A 643 9.84 11.55 -0.43
N LYS A 644 10.30 10.34 -0.79
CA LYS A 644 10.05 9.70 -2.11
C LYS A 644 8.76 8.87 -2.15
N THR A 645 7.67 9.38 -1.57
CA THR A 645 6.41 8.63 -1.42
C THR A 645 5.20 9.56 -1.37
N SER A 646 4.13 9.21 -2.08
CA SER A 646 2.83 9.90 -2.04
C SER A 646 2.07 9.68 -0.72
N ASN A 647 2.20 8.47 -0.15
CA ASN A 647 1.52 8.04 1.07
C ASN A 647 2.53 7.87 2.24
N PRO A 648 3.07 8.96 2.81
CA PRO A 648 4.09 8.87 3.88
C PRO A 648 3.54 8.23 5.16
N ILE A 649 2.28 8.53 5.52
CA ILE A 649 1.63 8.02 6.73
C ILE A 649 1.43 6.49 6.64
N GLN A 650 1.06 5.97 5.47
CA GLN A 650 0.96 4.52 5.23
C GLN A 650 2.33 3.83 5.33
N LEU A 651 3.38 4.45 4.76
CA LEU A 651 4.74 3.90 4.83
C LEU A 651 5.32 3.94 6.27
N LEU A 652 4.94 4.93 7.07
CA LEU A 652 5.22 4.97 8.51
C LEU A 652 4.43 3.89 9.28
N GLY A 653 3.17 3.63 8.90
CA GLY A 653 2.36 2.54 9.44
C GLY A 653 2.93 1.14 9.13
N LEU A 654 3.54 0.96 7.95
CA LEU A 654 4.31 -0.24 7.59
C LEU A 654 5.55 -0.38 8.49
N LEU A 655 6.32 0.71 8.64
CA LEU A 655 7.50 0.73 9.51
C LEU A 655 7.14 0.35 10.96
N LYS A 656 6.08 0.93 11.53
CA LYS A 656 5.57 0.61 12.88
C LYS A 656 5.32 -0.89 13.06
N GLN A 657 4.66 -1.52 12.09
CA GLN A 657 4.32 -2.95 12.16
C GLN A 657 5.55 -3.86 11.96
N ILE A 658 6.51 -3.46 11.11
CA ILE A 658 7.79 -4.19 10.97
C ILE A 658 8.59 -4.14 12.28
N LEU A 659 8.65 -2.98 12.95
CA LEU A 659 9.27 -2.85 14.27
C LEU A 659 8.56 -3.69 15.35
N GLN A 660 7.23 -3.80 15.27
CA GLN A 660 6.43 -4.67 16.14
C GLN A 660 6.75 -6.15 15.93
N TYR A 661 6.93 -6.61 14.69
CA TYR A 661 7.32 -7.99 14.42
C TYR A 661 8.79 -8.27 14.79
N ARG A 662 9.71 -7.33 14.55
CA ARG A 662 11.12 -7.41 15.01
C ARG A 662 11.22 -7.66 16.51
N THR A 663 10.58 -6.80 17.29
CA THR A 663 10.60 -6.90 18.77
C THR A 663 9.90 -8.16 19.27
N HIS A 664 8.85 -8.65 18.59
CA HIS A 664 8.23 -9.93 18.93
C HIS A 664 9.16 -11.13 18.65
N PHE A 665 9.83 -11.15 17.49
CA PHE A 665 10.80 -12.21 17.14
C PHE A 665 11.99 -12.24 18.11
N LEU A 666 12.59 -11.08 18.39
CA LEU A 666 13.69 -10.97 19.36
C LEU A 666 13.25 -11.39 20.78
N LYS A 667 12.01 -11.08 21.19
CA LYS A 667 11.48 -11.54 22.47
C LYS A 667 11.35 -13.07 22.56
N LYS A 668 11.00 -13.75 21.44
CA LYS A 668 10.96 -15.23 21.32
C LYS A 668 12.35 -15.86 21.48
N ARG A 669 13.43 -15.14 21.15
CA ARG A 669 14.85 -15.58 21.24
C ARG A 669 15.73 -14.68 22.11
N SER A 670 15.20 -14.18 23.22
CA SER A 670 15.87 -13.17 24.06
C SER A 670 17.26 -13.59 24.59
N SER A 671 17.49 -14.88 24.82
CA SER A 671 18.80 -15.44 25.20
C SER A 671 19.86 -15.40 24.10
N GLU A 672 19.45 -15.32 22.84
CA GLU A 672 20.34 -15.22 21.68
C GLU A 672 20.48 -13.76 21.21
N ALA A 673 19.42 -12.94 21.38
CA ALA A 673 19.35 -11.54 20.97
C ALA A 673 20.44 -10.64 21.58
N MET A 674 20.93 -10.97 22.78
CA MET A 674 22.04 -10.27 23.45
C MET A 674 23.42 -10.56 22.84
N GLN A 675 23.55 -11.55 21.96
CA GLN A 675 24.80 -11.85 21.26
C GLN A 675 24.92 -10.89 20.08
N SER A 676 25.83 -9.92 20.17
CA SER A 676 25.86 -8.74 19.31
C SER A 676 25.90 -9.09 17.82
N SER A 677 24.94 -8.58 17.04
CA SER A 677 24.94 -8.82 15.59
C SER A 677 26.17 -8.21 14.91
N SER A 678 26.83 -8.96 14.04
CA SER A 678 27.91 -8.44 13.16
C SER A 678 27.40 -7.60 11.98
N SER A 679 26.17 -7.06 12.09
CA SER A 679 25.45 -6.36 11.02
C SER A 679 26.03 -4.96 10.79
N LYS A 680 26.86 -4.84 9.74
CA LYS A 680 27.52 -3.58 9.31
C LYS A 680 26.58 -2.41 9.01
N ILE A 681 25.27 -2.66 8.82
CA ILE A 681 24.25 -1.63 8.57
C ILE A 681 23.44 -1.23 9.81
N ALA A 682 23.63 -1.88 10.97
CA ALA A 682 22.85 -1.58 12.17
C ALA A 682 23.00 -0.13 12.66
N PRO A 683 24.21 0.48 12.71
CA PRO A 683 24.35 1.87 13.15
C PRO A 683 23.64 2.88 12.23
N GLN A 684 23.69 2.68 10.91
CA GLN A 684 23.00 3.53 9.93
C GLN A 684 21.49 3.32 10.00
N MET A 685 21.04 2.10 10.25
CA MET A 685 19.62 1.77 10.47
C MET A 685 19.08 2.50 11.69
N TYR A 686 19.73 2.38 12.85
CA TYR A 686 19.32 3.05 14.09
C TYR A 686 19.37 4.58 13.98
N THR A 687 20.43 5.13 13.39
CA THR A 687 20.56 6.57 13.10
C THR A 687 19.41 7.09 12.24
N MET A 688 19.13 6.43 11.11
CA MET A 688 18.07 6.84 10.18
C MET A 688 16.68 6.65 10.77
N LEU A 689 16.48 5.62 11.60
CA LEU A 689 15.21 5.35 12.29
C LEU A 689 14.91 6.44 13.33
N GLU A 690 15.88 6.79 14.17
CA GLU A 690 15.83 7.91 15.12
C GLU A 690 15.52 9.23 14.38
N THR A 691 16.28 9.54 13.31
CA THR A 691 16.05 10.74 12.49
C THR A 691 14.62 10.81 11.96
N VAL A 692 14.12 9.72 11.35
CA VAL A 692 12.80 9.71 10.70
C VAL A 692 11.68 9.87 11.72
N LEU A 693 11.74 9.19 12.87
CA LEU A 693 10.68 9.30 13.87
C LEU A 693 10.62 10.71 14.48
N LEU A 694 11.77 11.34 14.75
CA LEU A 694 11.84 12.73 15.19
C LEU A 694 11.32 13.70 14.10
N LEU A 695 11.68 13.51 12.83
CA LEU A 695 11.15 14.31 11.72
C LEU A 695 9.63 14.14 11.53
N PHE A 696 9.05 13.01 11.92
CA PHE A 696 7.60 12.83 11.86
C PHE A 696 6.86 13.44 13.06
N ILE A 697 7.50 13.60 14.23
CA ILE A 697 6.91 14.28 15.40
C ILE A 697 6.55 15.76 15.12
N ARG A 698 7.28 16.45 14.24
CA ARG A 698 6.99 17.84 13.85
C ARG A 698 5.87 18.00 12.80
N ASN A 699 5.21 16.93 12.35
CA ASN A 699 4.19 17.04 11.28
C ASN A 699 2.95 17.86 11.68
N THR A 700 2.28 18.40 10.66
CA THR A 700 0.99 19.10 10.83
C THR A 700 -0.21 18.16 10.90
N ASN A 701 -0.06 16.90 10.48
CA ASN A 701 -1.06 15.83 10.63
C ASN A 701 -0.85 15.08 11.96
N VAL A 702 -1.90 14.96 12.78
CA VAL A 702 -1.87 14.35 14.13
C VAL A 702 -1.65 12.82 14.08
N GLU A 703 -2.10 12.12 13.04
CA GLU A 703 -1.83 10.69 12.83
C GLU A 703 -0.33 10.44 12.65
N ALA A 704 0.34 11.27 11.84
CA ALA A 704 1.77 11.16 11.55
C ALA A 704 2.61 11.29 12.83
N VAL A 705 2.23 12.22 13.71
CA VAL A 705 2.83 12.40 15.04
C VAL A 705 2.51 11.20 15.94
N THR A 706 1.24 10.80 16.04
CA THR A 706 0.79 9.72 16.94
C THR A 706 1.40 8.37 16.59
N ILE A 707 1.47 8.02 15.30
CA ILE A 707 2.18 6.81 14.83
C ILE A 707 3.65 6.91 15.23
N ALA A 708 4.34 8.02 14.90
CA ALA A 708 5.77 8.17 15.17
C ALA A 708 6.12 8.07 16.66
N MET A 709 5.34 8.74 17.54
CA MET A 709 5.48 8.60 18.99
C MET A 709 5.36 7.13 19.44
N SER A 710 4.33 6.43 18.98
CA SER A 710 4.11 5.01 19.28
C SER A 710 5.10 4.02 18.63
N CYS A 711 6.01 4.49 17.76
CA CYS A 711 7.13 3.69 17.26
C CYS A 711 8.30 3.64 18.24
N PHE A 712 8.51 4.69 19.05
CA PHE A 712 9.61 4.75 20.02
C PHE A 712 9.55 3.61 21.05
N LYS A 713 8.35 3.12 21.36
CA LYS A 713 8.12 1.87 22.10
C LYS A 713 8.97 0.71 21.61
N TYR A 714 9.05 0.52 20.30
CA TYR A 714 9.75 -0.61 19.70
C TYR A 714 11.26 -0.38 19.63
N LEU A 715 11.72 0.88 19.56
CA LEU A 715 13.14 1.22 19.73
C LEU A 715 13.59 0.90 21.16
N VAL A 716 12.80 1.27 22.16
CA VAL A 716 13.04 0.96 23.58
C VAL A 716 13.08 -0.55 23.80
N LEU A 717 12.04 -1.28 23.37
CA LEU A 717 11.96 -2.73 23.53
C LEU A 717 13.07 -3.48 22.77
N GLU A 718 13.53 -2.96 21.61
CA GLU A 718 14.65 -3.58 20.89
C GLU A 718 15.97 -3.33 21.62
N ALA A 719 16.21 -2.12 22.15
CA ALA A 719 17.39 -1.83 22.97
C ALA A 719 17.43 -2.71 24.25
N GLU A 720 16.31 -2.82 24.97
CA GLU A 720 16.17 -3.65 26.18
C GLU A 720 16.46 -5.15 25.92
N LEU A 721 16.28 -5.65 24.69
CA LEU A 721 16.53 -7.04 24.30
C LEU A 721 17.95 -7.31 23.77
N VAL A 722 18.71 -6.27 23.41
CA VAL A 722 19.94 -6.38 22.60
C VAL A 722 21.16 -5.77 23.31
N MET A 723 20.96 -4.87 24.28
CA MET A 723 22.06 -4.25 25.02
C MET A 723 22.79 -5.26 25.92
N ASN A 724 24.05 -5.54 25.60
CA ASN A 724 25.00 -6.20 26.49
C ASN A 724 25.57 -5.18 27.50
N PRO A 725 25.41 -5.36 28.83
CA PRO A 725 25.99 -4.44 29.83
C PRO A 725 27.52 -4.35 29.83
N MET A 726 28.22 -5.30 29.20
CA MET A 726 29.68 -5.40 29.20
C MET A 726 30.36 -4.81 27.95
N GLU A 727 29.58 -4.34 26.96
CA GLU A 727 30.09 -3.89 25.66
C GLU A 727 29.48 -2.53 25.23
N PRO A 728 30.20 -1.71 24.45
CA PRO A 728 29.66 -0.46 23.91
C PRO A 728 28.52 -0.74 22.93
N SER A 729 27.31 -0.26 23.24
CA SER A 729 26.10 -0.56 22.48
C SER A 729 26.18 -0.11 21.02
N VAL A 730 25.78 -1.01 20.11
CA VAL A 730 25.58 -0.73 18.68
C VAL A 730 24.34 0.16 18.43
N VAL A 731 23.43 0.24 19.42
CA VAL A 731 22.19 1.02 19.35
C VAL A 731 22.49 2.50 19.62
N THR A 732 22.61 3.29 18.55
CA THR A 732 23.10 4.69 18.59
C THR A 732 22.28 5.66 19.44
N TYR A 733 21.04 5.31 19.77
CA TYR A 733 20.10 6.14 20.53
C TYR A 733 19.94 5.73 22.01
N CYS A 734 20.74 4.79 22.53
CA CYS A 734 20.71 4.39 23.95
C CYS A 734 20.64 5.56 24.96
N PRO A 735 21.34 6.70 24.79
CA PRO A 735 21.24 7.82 25.71
C PRO A 735 19.85 8.47 25.82
N ASN A 736 18.98 8.29 24.81
CA ASN A 736 17.66 8.93 24.71
C ASN A 736 16.49 8.03 25.17
N LEU A 737 16.76 6.82 25.67
CA LEU A 737 15.72 5.80 25.94
C LEU A 737 14.61 6.26 26.90
N LEU A 738 14.93 7.03 27.95
CA LEU A 738 13.94 7.52 28.92
C LEU A 738 12.94 8.49 28.26
N ALA A 739 13.42 9.45 27.48
CA ALA A 739 12.58 10.36 26.70
C ALA A 739 11.72 9.59 25.68
N TYR A 740 12.26 8.50 25.12
CA TYR A 740 11.54 7.66 24.15
C TYR A 740 10.45 6.80 24.80
N GLN A 741 10.62 6.38 26.06
CA GLN A 741 9.55 5.82 26.88
C GLN A 741 8.44 6.85 27.15
N GLN A 742 8.79 8.10 27.48
CA GLN A 742 7.81 9.19 27.68
C GLN A 742 7.02 9.51 26.40
N LEU A 743 7.64 9.47 25.22
CA LEU A 743 6.95 9.68 23.94
C LEU A 743 5.92 8.58 23.64
N ASP A 744 6.20 7.30 23.94
CA ASP A 744 5.20 6.23 23.79
C ASP A 744 4.00 6.44 24.73
N GLN A 745 4.27 6.80 25.99
CA GLN A 745 3.21 7.08 26.97
C GLN A 745 2.29 8.21 26.49
N ALA A 746 2.87 9.35 26.07
CA ALA A 746 2.14 10.49 25.50
C ALA A 746 1.41 10.19 24.18
N SER A 747 1.66 9.04 23.53
CA SER A 747 0.91 8.58 22.35
C SER A 747 -0.41 7.88 22.69
N SER A 748 -0.56 7.40 23.94
CA SER A 748 -1.71 6.62 24.40
C SER A 748 -2.66 7.41 25.33
N GLU A 749 -2.26 8.61 25.76
CA GLU A 749 -3.09 9.49 26.60
C GLU A 749 -4.28 10.08 25.81
N PRO A 750 -5.47 10.24 26.44
CA PRO A 750 -6.61 10.88 25.80
C PRO A 750 -6.31 12.36 25.50
N GLN A 751 -6.34 12.73 24.21
CA GLN A 751 -5.88 14.04 23.76
C GLN A 751 -6.78 15.19 24.26
N ILE A 752 -6.30 15.92 25.28
CA ILE A 752 -6.92 17.16 25.81
C ILE A 752 -6.92 18.26 24.73
N GLY A 753 -5.98 18.22 23.79
CA GLY A 753 -5.96 19.07 22.60
C GLY A 753 -4.58 19.13 21.94
N ARG A 754 -4.55 19.41 20.63
CA ARG A 754 -3.31 19.43 19.82
C ARG A 754 -2.20 20.31 20.40
N ALA A 755 -2.52 21.51 20.88
CA ALA A 755 -1.54 22.42 21.48
C ALA A 755 -0.94 21.86 22.79
N SER A 756 -1.76 21.21 23.62
CA SER A 756 -1.32 20.56 24.86
C SER A 756 -0.39 19.38 24.56
N GLN A 757 -0.75 18.53 23.59
CA GLN A 757 0.10 17.45 23.11
C GLN A 757 1.44 17.97 22.58
N GLN A 758 1.43 19.01 21.74
CA GLN A 758 2.67 19.62 21.22
C GLN A 758 3.57 20.18 22.33
N LYS A 759 3.01 20.81 23.37
CA LYS A 759 3.78 21.31 24.53
C LYS A 759 4.39 20.18 25.36
N LYS A 760 3.63 19.09 25.63
CA LYS A 760 4.18 17.91 26.33
C LYS A 760 5.30 17.23 25.52
N VAL A 761 5.10 17.06 24.21
CA VAL A 761 6.13 16.54 23.30
C VAL A 761 7.39 17.39 23.30
N ARG A 762 7.27 18.72 23.17
CA ARG A 762 8.42 19.65 23.21
C ARG A 762 9.18 19.62 24.54
N SER A 763 8.47 19.46 25.65
CA SER A 763 9.11 19.24 26.96
C SER A 763 10.03 18.02 26.93
N ILE A 764 9.54 16.89 26.41
CA ILE A 764 10.33 15.65 26.28
C ILE A 764 11.49 15.83 25.29
N LEU A 765 11.28 16.60 24.21
CA LEU A 765 12.35 16.89 23.23
C LEU A 765 13.51 17.73 23.82
N ARG A 766 13.31 18.47 24.91
CA ARG A 766 14.39 19.20 25.62
C ARG A 766 15.29 18.29 26.44
N GLU A 767 14.81 17.11 26.83
CA GLU A 767 15.56 16.10 27.59
C GLU A 767 16.51 15.26 26.71
N LEU A 768 16.46 15.44 25.38
CA LEU A 768 17.24 14.65 24.43
C LEU A 768 18.70 15.13 24.34
N VAL A 769 19.62 14.16 24.31
CA VAL A 769 21.06 14.41 24.20
C VAL A 769 21.58 14.07 22.79
N HIS A 770 22.80 14.53 22.49
CA HIS A 770 23.41 14.41 21.18
C HIS A 770 23.61 12.94 20.75
N THR A 771 22.95 12.58 19.66
CA THR A 771 23.10 11.33 18.93
C THR A 771 23.17 11.64 17.43
N PRO A 772 23.75 10.76 16.59
CA PRO A 772 23.79 10.98 15.14
C PRO A 772 22.41 11.21 14.51
N GLY A 773 21.36 10.53 15.02
CA GLY A 773 20.02 10.64 14.45
C GLY A 773 19.26 11.89 14.91
N SER A 774 19.44 12.32 16.17
CA SER A 774 18.85 13.57 16.68
C SER A 774 19.51 14.82 16.06
N ALA A 775 20.83 14.80 15.86
CA ALA A 775 21.54 15.87 15.16
C ALA A 775 21.05 16.01 13.71
N LEU A 776 20.96 14.91 12.96
CA LEU A 776 20.48 14.93 11.56
C LEU A 776 19.00 15.37 11.45
N ALA A 777 18.16 15.05 12.43
CA ALA A 777 16.78 15.52 12.49
C ALA A 777 16.68 17.04 12.73
N TRP A 778 17.59 17.60 13.51
CA TRP A 778 17.72 19.06 13.69
C TRP A 778 18.18 19.73 12.38
N GLU A 779 19.21 19.20 11.70
CA GLU A 779 19.75 19.78 10.46
C GLU A 779 18.77 19.79 9.26
N ASP A 780 18.04 18.69 9.01
CA ASP A 780 16.98 18.67 7.98
C ASP A 780 15.84 19.63 8.35
N THR A 781 15.50 19.74 9.64
CA THR A 781 14.46 20.65 10.09
C THR A 781 14.89 22.10 9.97
N TYR A 782 16.13 22.47 10.32
CA TYR A 782 16.65 23.83 10.17
C TYR A 782 16.75 24.22 8.70
N SER A 783 17.15 23.29 7.84
CA SER A 783 17.19 23.50 6.38
C SER A 783 15.78 23.63 5.79
N SER A 784 14.81 22.84 6.24
CA SER A 784 13.40 22.98 5.86
C SER A 784 12.80 24.30 6.36
N TRP A 785 13.11 24.68 7.60
CA TRP A 785 12.64 25.89 8.27
C TRP A 785 13.13 27.16 7.59
N ARG A 786 14.40 27.22 7.17
CA ARG A 786 14.94 28.36 6.41
C ARG A 786 14.21 28.57 5.08
N VAL A 787 13.91 27.49 4.35
CA VAL A 787 13.14 27.58 3.09
C VAL A 787 11.73 28.12 3.36
N THR A 788 11.01 27.58 4.35
CA THR A 788 9.67 28.06 4.68
C THR A 788 9.67 29.49 5.22
N LYS A 789 10.68 29.88 6.01
CA LYS A 789 10.90 31.27 6.46
C LYS A 789 11.00 32.22 5.28
N SER A 790 11.81 31.91 4.26
CA SER A 790 11.95 32.74 3.06
C SER A 790 10.63 32.87 2.28
N ILE A 791 9.84 31.80 2.20
CA ILE A 791 8.50 31.83 1.56
C ILE A 791 7.55 32.73 2.35
N LEU A 792 7.50 32.59 3.68
CA LEU A 792 6.66 33.41 4.57
C LEU A 792 7.03 34.90 4.49
N LEU A 793 8.32 35.23 4.60
CA LEU A 793 8.77 36.63 4.55
C LEU A 793 8.49 37.30 3.19
N ALA A 794 8.50 36.54 2.10
CA ALA A 794 8.20 37.02 0.75
C ALA A 794 6.69 37.14 0.44
N TYR A 795 5.80 36.66 1.32
CA TYR A 795 4.36 36.75 1.11
C TYR A 795 3.87 38.20 1.24
N GLN A 796 3.19 38.69 0.20
CA GLN A 796 2.52 39.99 0.20
C GLN A 796 1.01 39.79 0.24
N LYS A 797 0.31 40.69 0.93
CA LYS A 797 -1.16 40.73 0.99
C LYS A 797 -1.66 41.45 -0.26
N GLU A 798 -2.47 40.79 -1.09
CA GLU A 798 -3.14 41.51 -2.19
C GLU A 798 -4.15 42.51 -1.63
N GLU A 799 -3.96 43.80 -1.93
CA GLU A 799 -5.01 44.80 -1.89
C GLU A 799 -5.62 44.96 -3.29
N ALA A 800 -6.95 44.94 -3.36
CA ALA A 800 -7.66 44.74 -4.62
C ALA A 800 -7.85 46.04 -5.43
N THR A 801 -6.81 46.50 -6.13
CA THR A 801 -6.96 47.28 -7.38
C THR A 801 -5.72 47.21 -8.28
N ASN A 802 -5.87 46.58 -9.46
CA ASN A 802 -4.95 46.52 -10.61
C ASN A 802 -3.55 45.89 -10.36
N PRO A 803 -3.09 44.97 -11.24
CA PRO A 803 -1.76 44.37 -11.12
C PRO A 803 -0.65 45.35 -11.55
N PRO A 804 0.41 45.56 -10.75
CA PRO A 804 1.59 46.31 -11.17
C PRO A 804 2.51 45.46 -12.08
N ASP A 805 3.06 46.08 -13.12
CA ASP A 805 3.74 45.43 -14.26
C ASP A 805 5.20 44.94 -13.95
N LEU A 806 5.47 44.53 -12.70
CA LEU A 806 6.83 44.37 -12.17
C LEU A 806 7.42 42.95 -12.28
N LEU A 807 6.72 41.99 -12.88
CA LEU A 807 7.22 40.61 -13.09
C LEU A 807 8.03 40.45 -14.41
N ARG A 808 8.95 41.38 -14.72
CA ARG A 808 9.79 41.32 -15.93
C ARG A 808 11.32 41.34 -15.77
N PHE A 809 11.87 41.63 -14.58
CA PHE A 809 13.34 41.72 -14.42
C PHE A 809 13.90 40.98 -13.20
N SER A 810 13.95 39.64 -13.30
CA SER A 810 15.07 38.78 -12.82
C SER A 810 14.79 37.32 -13.16
N THR A 811 15.02 36.93 -14.41
CA THR A 811 15.01 35.52 -14.82
C THR A 811 16.40 34.90 -14.68
N GLU A 812 16.77 34.49 -13.47
CA GLU A 812 17.82 33.49 -13.28
C GLU A 812 17.49 32.53 -12.13
N SER A 813 18.09 31.35 -12.17
CA SER A 813 17.58 30.12 -11.57
C SER A 813 17.36 30.14 -10.05
N PHE A 814 16.09 30.22 -9.61
CA PHE A 814 15.66 29.82 -8.27
C PHE A 814 14.67 28.63 -8.33
N PRO A 815 14.85 27.54 -7.55
CA PRO A 815 14.23 26.25 -7.93
C PRO A 815 12.76 26.10 -7.51
N ARG A 816 11.84 26.36 -8.45
CA ARG A 816 10.39 26.00 -8.34
C ARG A 816 10.13 24.50 -8.03
N GLN A 817 11.16 23.64 -8.13
CA GLN A 817 11.13 22.25 -7.69
C GLN A 817 11.09 22.07 -6.16
N ILE A 818 11.59 23.04 -5.37
CA ILE A 818 11.64 22.92 -3.90
C ILE A 818 10.26 23.13 -3.29
N MET A 819 9.48 24.10 -3.78
CA MET A 819 8.14 24.41 -3.26
C MET A 819 7.18 23.20 -3.35
N ARG A 820 7.30 22.39 -4.42
CA ARG A 820 6.54 21.13 -4.57
C ARG A 820 6.93 20.01 -3.60
N ARG A 821 8.08 20.10 -2.91
CA ARG A 821 8.59 19.08 -1.96
C ARG A 821 8.14 19.28 -0.50
N VAL A 822 7.34 20.31 -0.22
CA VAL A 822 6.81 20.60 1.12
C VAL A 822 5.29 20.40 1.15
N ASN A 823 4.54 21.02 0.24
CA ASN A 823 3.07 20.95 0.23
C ASN A 823 2.52 19.53 -0.04
N THR A 824 3.31 18.65 -0.67
CA THR A 824 2.94 17.24 -0.97
C THR A 824 2.77 16.35 0.27
N LEU A 825 3.23 16.79 1.46
CA LEU A 825 2.94 16.11 2.73
C LEU A 825 1.62 16.57 3.38
N ALA A 826 1.06 17.71 2.95
CA ALA A 826 -0.12 18.35 3.55
C ALA A 826 -1.37 18.27 2.66
N GLN A 827 -1.23 18.33 1.33
CA GLN A 827 -2.34 18.39 0.38
C GLN A 827 -2.87 17.01 -0.07
N SER A 828 -2.23 15.90 0.34
CA SER A 828 -2.53 14.54 -0.17
C SER A 828 -3.77 13.85 0.42
N SER A 829 -4.57 14.55 1.24
CA SER A 829 -5.81 14.04 1.86
C SER A 829 -7.10 14.49 1.16
N ALA A 830 -7.03 15.13 -0.01
CA ALA A 830 -8.20 15.63 -0.74
C ALA A 830 -8.31 15.07 -2.18
N LEU A 831 -9.55 14.89 -2.63
CA LEU A 831 -9.99 14.47 -3.98
C LEU A 831 -9.58 13.05 -4.44
N GLY A 832 -10.47 12.10 -4.17
CA GLY A 832 -10.50 10.73 -4.72
C GLY A 832 -11.61 10.48 -5.74
N THR A 833 -11.98 11.48 -6.56
CA THR A 833 -13.01 11.36 -7.62
C THR A 833 -12.51 12.01 -8.90
N GLY A 834 -12.62 11.32 -10.05
CA GLY A 834 -12.14 11.85 -11.33
C GLY A 834 -13.27 12.17 -12.31
N GLY A 835 -13.01 13.02 -13.31
CA GLY A 835 -13.80 12.98 -14.55
C GLY A 835 -14.27 14.30 -15.19
N SER A 836 -13.91 15.49 -14.70
CA SER A 836 -14.20 16.76 -15.40
C SER A 836 -12.96 17.64 -15.54
N ARG A 837 -12.91 18.45 -16.61
CA ARG A 837 -11.87 19.45 -16.87
C ARG A 837 -12.37 20.83 -16.46
N GLU A 838 -12.66 20.99 -15.17
CA GLU A 838 -13.05 22.28 -14.59
C GLU A 838 -11.83 23.05 -14.11
N GLN A 839 -11.85 24.37 -14.29
CA GLN A 839 -10.77 25.26 -13.85
C GLN A 839 -10.95 25.56 -12.36
N VAL A 840 -10.43 24.70 -11.49
CA VAL A 840 -10.46 24.92 -10.04
C VAL A 840 -9.46 26.02 -9.67
N SER A 841 -9.97 27.24 -9.48
CA SER A 841 -9.25 28.36 -8.87
C SER A 841 -9.14 28.17 -7.36
N VAL A 842 -8.17 27.32 -6.93
CA VAL A 842 -7.82 27.14 -5.52
C VAL A 842 -7.34 28.47 -4.92
N ARG A 843 -7.79 28.79 -3.71
CA ARG A 843 -7.52 30.06 -3.02
C ARG A 843 -6.12 30.07 -2.41
N GLU A 844 -5.29 31.04 -2.78
CA GLU A 844 -3.90 31.15 -2.31
C GLU A 844 -3.79 31.35 -0.78
N GLY A 845 -4.85 31.83 -0.11
CA GLY A 845 -4.92 31.99 1.35
C GLY A 845 -4.93 30.69 2.17
N GLU A 846 -5.21 29.53 1.57
CA GLU A 846 -5.20 28.24 2.29
C GLU A 846 -3.77 27.64 2.36
N ASP A 847 -2.89 27.99 1.41
CA ASP A 847 -1.49 27.53 1.39
C ASP A 847 -0.57 28.36 2.32
N ILE A 848 -0.90 29.62 2.62
CA ILE A 848 -0.09 30.44 3.55
C ILE A 848 -0.32 30.06 5.02
N THR A 849 -1.55 29.76 5.42
CA THR A 849 -1.89 29.38 6.80
C THR A 849 -1.34 28.00 7.18
N SER A 850 -1.43 27.04 6.25
CA SER A 850 -0.80 25.72 6.40
C SER A 850 0.74 25.80 6.41
N SER A 851 1.34 26.68 5.60
CA SER A 851 2.78 26.99 5.64
C SER A 851 3.21 27.59 6.99
N LEU A 852 2.45 28.55 7.52
CA LEU A 852 2.71 29.18 8.83
C LEU A 852 2.62 28.14 9.96
N GLN A 853 1.60 27.28 9.98
CA GLN A 853 1.46 26.22 10.98
C GLN A 853 2.59 25.17 10.91
N SER A 854 3.03 24.82 9.69
CA SER A 854 4.19 23.95 9.47
C SER A 854 5.49 24.59 9.97
N TRP A 855 5.67 25.88 9.72
CA TRP A 855 6.79 26.66 10.21
C TRP A 855 6.79 26.77 11.74
N THR A 856 5.65 27.09 12.38
CA THR A 856 5.48 27.12 13.84
C THR A 856 5.85 25.78 14.49
N ASN A 857 5.44 24.65 13.90
CA ASN A 857 5.85 23.33 14.35
C ASN A 857 7.38 23.16 14.29
N MET A 858 8.00 23.53 13.16
CA MET A 858 9.45 23.44 12.97
C MET A 858 10.23 24.35 13.93
N THR A 859 9.78 25.59 14.14
CA THR A 859 10.39 26.53 15.10
C THR A 859 10.41 25.92 16.50
N GLY A 860 9.28 25.39 16.98
CA GLY A 860 9.18 24.81 18.32
C GLY A 860 10.06 23.56 18.48
N PHE A 861 10.07 22.68 17.47
CA PHE A 861 10.95 21.51 17.43
C PHE A 861 12.43 21.89 17.49
N LEU A 862 12.85 22.89 16.70
CA LEU A 862 14.24 23.37 16.66
C LEU A 862 14.67 24.05 17.96
N CYS A 863 13.78 24.81 18.61
CA CYS A 863 14.02 25.37 19.95
C CYS A 863 14.20 24.25 20.99
N SER A 864 13.33 23.25 21.00
CA SER A 864 13.38 22.17 22.00
C SER A 864 14.60 21.27 21.83
N LEU A 865 14.99 20.94 20.60
CA LEU A 865 16.19 20.15 20.30
C LEU A 865 17.48 20.97 20.24
N ALA A 866 17.47 22.28 20.51
CA ALA A 866 18.66 23.13 20.28
C ALA A 866 19.90 22.71 21.11
N GLY A 867 19.71 22.07 22.27
CA GLY A 867 20.82 21.55 23.09
C GLY A 867 21.56 20.36 22.45
N VAL A 868 20.93 19.62 21.54
CA VAL A 868 21.56 18.54 20.76
C VAL A 868 22.66 19.08 19.85
N SER A 869 22.52 20.31 19.33
CA SER A 869 23.43 20.90 18.35
C SER A 869 24.50 21.84 18.94
N THR A 870 24.68 21.87 20.28
CA THR A 870 25.76 22.66 20.93
C THR A 870 26.98 21.85 21.35
N LYS A 871 26.86 20.53 21.55
CA LYS A 871 27.96 19.68 22.05
C LYS A 871 28.78 19.06 20.90
N PRO A 872 30.05 19.42 20.69
CA PRO A 872 30.94 18.64 19.81
C PRO A 872 31.26 17.30 20.46
N SER A 873 31.04 16.19 19.75
CA SER A 873 31.20 14.83 20.28
C SER A 873 32.66 14.46 20.58
N SER A 874 33.10 14.63 21.82
CA SER A 874 34.35 14.06 22.36
C SER A 874 34.23 12.55 22.58
N GLY A 875 34.06 11.79 21.50
CA GLY A 875 34.04 10.31 21.55
C GLY A 875 33.69 9.60 20.24
N TYR A 876 32.83 10.18 19.39
CA TYR A 876 32.34 9.51 18.18
C TYR A 876 33.07 9.97 16.91
N SER A 877 33.85 9.05 16.31
CA SER A 877 34.67 9.35 15.15
C SER A 877 33.84 9.47 13.86
N PHE A 878 34.03 10.57 13.14
CA PHE A 878 33.25 11.00 11.95
C PHE A 878 33.44 10.12 10.68
N LEU A 879 34.16 8.99 10.78
CA LEU A 879 34.64 8.21 9.63
C LEU A 879 33.61 7.26 8.96
N LEU A 880 32.36 7.22 9.42
CA LEU A 880 31.34 6.27 8.92
C LEU A 880 30.41 6.81 7.81
N MET A 881 30.56 8.06 7.39
CA MET A 881 29.75 8.68 6.31
C MET A 881 30.35 8.52 4.89
N SER A 882 31.48 7.83 4.74
CA SER A 882 32.19 7.71 3.45
C SER A 882 32.62 6.27 3.11
N THR A 883 31.68 5.45 2.61
CA THR A 883 32.00 4.29 1.77
C THR A 883 30.81 3.81 0.93
N SER A 884 31.12 3.27 -0.24
CA SER A 884 30.28 2.32 -1.01
C SER A 884 28.91 2.79 -1.50
N ASN A 885 28.91 3.61 -2.55
CA ASN A 885 27.90 3.50 -3.60
C ASN A 885 28.55 2.75 -4.79
N SER A 886 28.68 1.42 -4.67
CA SER A 886 29.36 0.56 -5.65
C SER A 886 28.73 -0.83 -5.72
N SER A 887 28.53 -1.32 -6.94
CA SER A 887 27.83 -2.59 -7.22
C SER A 887 28.68 -3.81 -6.84
N ILE A 888 28.07 -4.80 -6.21
CA ILE A 888 28.68 -6.12 -5.99
C ILE A 888 28.62 -6.93 -7.29
N ASN A 889 29.77 -7.41 -7.74
CA ASN A 889 29.93 -8.60 -8.59
C ASN A 889 31.03 -9.48 -7.96
N SER A 890 31.05 -10.76 -8.33
CA SER A 890 31.77 -11.87 -7.68
C SER A 890 33.31 -11.76 -7.66
N MET A 891 33.91 -12.15 -6.51
CA MET A 891 34.99 -13.16 -6.28
C MET A 891 36.20 -13.26 -7.25
N ASP A 892 37.44 -13.64 -6.87
CA ASP A 892 38.03 -14.29 -5.68
C ASP A 892 39.50 -13.82 -5.47
N GLY A 893 40.17 -14.18 -4.36
CA GLY A 893 41.65 -14.12 -4.24
C GLY A 893 42.20 -13.97 -2.81
N GLU A 894 43.09 -14.88 -2.39
CA GLU A 894 43.50 -15.12 -0.99
C GLU A 894 44.96 -14.66 -0.64
N VAL A 895 45.31 -14.64 0.66
CA VAL A 895 46.66 -14.62 1.29
C VAL A 895 47.46 -13.30 1.42
N ASN A 896 47.33 -12.66 2.59
CA ASN A 896 48.32 -12.21 3.62
C ASN A 896 49.72 -11.55 3.30
N PRO A 897 50.33 -10.81 4.27
CA PRO A 897 51.27 -9.68 4.02
C PRO A 897 52.77 -9.97 4.34
N PRO A 898 53.73 -9.01 4.11
CA PRO A 898 54.13 -8.10 5.22
C PRO A 898 54.71 -6.69 4.85
N THR A 899 54.76 -5.82 5.87
CA THR A 899 55.66 -4.67 6.18
C THR A 899 56.46 -3.85 5.13
N VAL A 900 56.19 -2.53 5.12
CA VAL A 900 57.14 -1.38 5.27
C VAL A 900 58.54 -1.42 4.60
N HIS A 901 58.80 -0.59 3.55
CA HIS A 901 59.70 0.59 3.64
C HIS A 901 59.79 1.49 2.37
N ARG A 902 60.64 2.53 2.49
CA ARG A 902 60.88 3.73 1.66
C ARG A 902 61.54 3.51 0.27
N ASN A 903 61.43 4.58 -0.54
CA ASN A 903 62.44 5.20 -1.43
C ASN A 903 62.61 4.81 -2.92
N THR A 904 62.39 5.83 -3.78
CA THR A 904 63.22 6.30 -4.93
C THR A 904 63.83 5.32 -5.95
N GLY A 905 63.63 5.57 -7.25
CA GLY A 905 64.54 5.02 -8.28
C GLY A 905 64.11 5.10 -9.76
N THR A 906 64.65 6.10 -10.46
CA THR A 906 64.87 6.23 -11.92
C THR A 906 64.83 4.99 -12.83
N SER A 907 63.95 5.04 -13.85
CA SER A 907 64.26 5.10 -15.31
C SER A 907 64.97 3.95 -16.08
N VAL A 908 64.88 4.04 -17.42
CA VAL A 908 65.67 3.38 -18.50
C VAL A 908 65.33 1.93 -18.94
N ALA A 909 64.25 1.82 -19.73
CA ALA A 909 64.29 1.38 -21.15
C ALA A 909 64.82 -0.07 -21.50
N PRO A 910 65.15 -0.45 -22.77
CA PRO A 910 64.36 -1.50 -23.44
C PRO A 910 65.16 -2.62 -24.17
N THR A 911 64.49 -3.66 -24.72
CA THR A 911 64.52 -4.01 -26.18
C THR A 911 63.78 -5.30 -26.59
N ILE A 912 62.89 -5.17 -27.58
CA ILE A 912 62.80 -5.94 -28.85
C ILE A 912 63.19 -7.43 -28.86
N LYS A 913 62.23 -8.31 -29.25
CA LYS A 913 62.36 -9.17 -30.46
C LYS A 913 61.02 -9.75 -30.97
N ASP A 914 60.84 -9.61 -32.28
CA ASP A 914 59.85 -10.25 -33.20
C ASP A 914 60.26 -11.75 -33.43
N PRO A 915 59.52 -12.66 -34.14
CA PRO A 915 58.73 -12.36 -35.35
C PRO A 915 57.42 -13.15 -35.65
N ASN A 916 56.79 -12.74 -36.76
CA ASN A 916 56.08 -13.56 -37.78
C ASN A 916 54.52 -13.76 -37.77
N HIS A 917 53.87 -12.84 -38.49
CA HIS A 917 53.22 -13.08 -39.81
C HIS A 917 51.69 -13.34 -39.99
N ARG A 918 51.06 -12.34 -40.63
CA ARG A 918 50.21 -12.40 -41.87
C ARG A 918 48.76 -12.92 -41.85
N VAL A 919 47.82 -12.01 -42.11
CA VAL A 919 46.66 -12.18 -43.03
C VAL A 919 46.48 -10.89 -43.89
N ARG A 920 45.88 -10.97 -45.09
CA ARG A 920 45.56 -9.85 -46.04
C ARG A 920 44.13 -9.31 -45.77
N ARG A 921 43.84 -8.00 -45.74
CA ARG A 921 43.78 -6.93 -46.79
C ARG A 921 42.61 -7.01 -47.82
N SER A 922 41.77 -5.96 -47.77
CA SER A 922 41.24 -5.14 -48.90
C SER A 922 40.18 -5.74 -49.87
N SER A 923 39.19 -4.98 -50.41
CA SER A 923 38.71 -3.60 -50.12
C SER A 923 37.16 -3.49 -50.25
N SER A 924 36.41 -2.63 -50.97
CA SER A 924 36.65 -1.63 -52.06
C SER A 924 35.60 -0.48 -52.07
N TYR A 925 35.59 0.35 -53.13
CA TYR A 925 34.65 1.45 -53.45
C TYR A 925 34.45 1.51 -55.00
N HIS A 926 33.57 2.28 -55.65
CA HIS A 926 32.67 3.40 -55.29
C HIS A 926 31.38 3.30 -56.19
N GLY A 927 30.47 4.27 -56.43
CA GLY A 927 30.32 5.69 -56.04
C GLY A 927 29.24 6.41 -56.89
N GLY A 928 28.77 7.60 -56.48
CA GLY A 928 27.82 8.42 -57.26
C GLY A 928 27.32 9.70 -56.55
N ARG A 929 27.24 10.84 -57.27
CA ARG A 929 26.92 12.20 -56.78
C ARG A 929 26.59 13.14 -57.97
N PRO A 930 26.14 14.40 -57.80
CA PRO A 930 25.43 15.04 -56.66
C PRO A 930 24.20 15.90 -57.10
N LYS A 931 23.47 16.53 -56.15
CA LYS A 931 23.07 17.97 -56.24
C LYS A 931 22.45 18.56 -54.95
N SER A 932 23.02 19.70 -54.54
CA SER A 932 22.41 20.87 -53.85
C SER A 932 21.60 20.77 -52.54
N VAL A 933 22.25 21.16 -51.43
CA VAL A 933 21.85 22.17 -50.41
C VAL A 933 20.40 22.19 -49.86
N VAL A 934 20.27 21.93 -48.54
CA VAL A 934 19.90 22.91 -47.47
C VAL A 934 20.36 22.33 -46.10
N ASN A 935 20.70 23.17 -45.13
CA ASN A 935 21.30 22.77 -43.85
C ASN A 935 20.27 22.33 -42.79
N VAL A 936 20.51 21.19 -42.12
CA VAL A 936 20.10 20.92 -40.73
C VAL A 936 21.22 20.17 -40.02
N SER A 937 21.64 20.65 -38.85
CA SER A 937 22.73 20.03 -38.06
C SER A 937 22.17 19.07 -36.99
N PRO A 938 22.64 17.82 -36.90
CA PRO A 938 22.28 16.91 -35.81
C PRO A 938 23.14 17.19 -34.57
N ALA A 939 22.52 17.65 -33.48
CA ALA A 939 23.18 17.78 -32.19
C ALA A 939 23.36 16.39 -31.53
N ARG A 940 24.49 16.18 -30.84
CA ARG A 940 24.80 14.94 -30.11
C ARG A 940 24.01 14.87 -28.81
N THR A 941 23.26 13.80 -28.58
CA THR A 941 22.68 13.44 -27.27
C THR A 941 23.57 12.44 -26.53
N SER A 942 24.76 12.88 -26.11
CA SER A 942 25.55 12.16 -25.09
C SER A 942 24.97 12.44 -23.71
N ALA A 943 24.60 11.39 -22.97
CA ALA A 943 24.22 11.53 -21.57
C ALA A 943 25.41 12.04 -20.73
N LEU A 944 25.13 12.85 -19.71
CA LEU A 944 26.12 13.35 -18.76
C LEU A 944 25.50 13.40 -17.37
N GLU A 945 26.06 12.60 -16.46
CA GLU A 945 25.65 12.51 -15.07
C GLU A 945 26.11 13.77 -14.33
N SER A 946 25.17 14.51 -13.73
CA SER A 946 25.44 15.78 -13.06
C SER A 946 26.00 15.55 -11.65
N SER A 947 27.27 15.17 -11.55
CA SER A 947 28.00 15.19 -10.27
C SER A 947 28.03 16.62 -9.72
N CYS A 948 27.78 16.79 -8.42
CA CYS A 948 27.88 18.10 -7.75
C CYS A 948 29.34 18.51 -7.58
N VAL A 949 29.93 19.11 -8.61
CA VAL A 949 31.26 19.72 -8.54
C VAL A 949 31.17 21.02 -7.75
N VAL A 950 31.90 21.09 -6.64
CA VAL A 950 32.15 22.35 -5.92
C VAL A 950 33.13 23.19 -6.74
N HIS A 951 32.72 24.40 -7.14
CA HIS A 951 33.61 25.39 -7.76
C HIS A 951 33.73 26.65 -6.88
N PRO A 952 34.89 27.34 -6.92
CA PRO A 952 35.25 28.36 -5.93
C PRO A 952 34.72 29.76 -6.28
N SER A 953 34.62 30.61 -5.26
CA SER A 953 34.21 32.01 -5.36
C SER A 953 35.10 32.84 -6.30
N ALA A 954 34.48 33.76 -7.04
CA ALA A 954 35.20 34.78 -7.79
C ALA A 954 35.86 35.81 -6.84
N ARG A 955 37.05 36.30 -7.22
CA ARG A 955 37.74 37.43 -6.59
C ARG A 955 37.34 38.74 -7.26
N LEU A 956 37.48 39.86 -6.57
CA LEU A 956 38.27 41.00 -7.07
C LEU A 956 38.56 42.03 -5.96
N SER A 957 39.61 42.82 -6.17
CA SER A 957 40.12 43.93 -5.31
C SER A 957 40.45 43.59 -3.86
N GLY A 958 41.56 44.13 -3.37
CA GLY A 958 41.92 44.09 -1.96
C GLY A 958 43.16 44.93 -1.67
N GLU A 959 43.28 45.40 -0.44
CA GLU A 959 44.52 45.86 0.20
C GLU A 959 44.57 45.21 1.59
N GLY A 960 45.78 45.00 2.11
CA GLY A 960 46.00 44.08 3.22
C GLY A 960 46.31 44.75 4.55
N MET A 961 45.70 44.25 5.62
CA MET A 961 46.28 44.22 6.96
C MET A 961 46.19 42.80 7.55
N LEU A 962 47.05 42.52 8.51
CA LEU A 962 47.18 41.22 9.18
C LEU A 962 46.23 41.17 10.38
N GLU A 963 45.33 40.20 10.44
CA GLU A 963 44.52 39.92 11.63
C GLU A 963 44.53 38.43 12.02
N ASP A 964 44.08 38.19 13.25
CA ASP A 964 44.47 37.12 14.17
C ASP A 964 43.95 35.71 13.80
N PRO A 965 44.68 34.60 14.09
CA PRO A 965 44.25 33.24 13.76
C PRO A 965 43.21 32.65 14.75
N SER A 966 42.35 33.50 15.33
CA SER A 966 41.36 33.16 16.36
C SER A 966 39.92 33.01 15.85
N GLY A 967 39.73 32.91 14.53
CA GLY A 967 38.42 32.82 13.87
C GLY A 967 37.60 31.55 14.18
N THR A 968 36.89 31.54 15.30
CA THR A 968 35.85 30.54 15.61
C THR A 968 34.76 30.53 14.53
N ARG A 969 34.59 29.38 13.87
CA ARG A 969 33.42 29.15 13.00
C ARG A 969 32.15 29.19 13.85
N THR A 970 31.19 30.02 13.47
CA THR A 970 29.88 30.04 14.12
C THR A 970 29.14 28.72 13.90
N SER A 971 28.44 28.26 14.92
CA SER A 971 27.61 27.05 14.85
C SER A 971 26.32 27.31 14.05
N GLN A 972 25.76 26.25 13.47
CA GLN A 972 24.41 26.31 12.89
C GLN A 972 23.38 26.74 13.94
N THR A 973 23.56 26.34 15.20
CA THR A 973 22.72 26.72 16.34
C THR A 973 22.78 28.24 16.59
N GLU A 974 23.97 28.83 16.55
CA GLU A 974 24.15 30.28 16.72
C GLU A 974 23.50 31.05 15.56
N THR A 975 23.67 30.55 14.32
CA THR A 975 23.01 31.11 13.14
C THR A 975 21.49 31.05 13.27
N PHE A 976 20.92 29.92 13.70
CA PHE A 976 19.48 29.77 13.94
C PHE A 976 18.98 30.76 15.01
N ILE A 977 19.72 30.91 16.12
CA ILE A 977 19.37 31.85 17.19
C ILE A 977 19.38 33.31 16.71
N SER A 978 20.41 33.75 15.97
CA SER A 978 20.42 35.09 15.36
C SER A 978 19.30 35.27 14.34
N GLU A 979 18.99 34.24 13.53
CA GLU A 979 17.85 34.27 12.61
C GLU A 979 16.49 34.31 13.32
N LEU A 980 16.36 33.82 14.56
CA LEU A 980 15.17 34.01 15.40
C LEU A 980 15.08 35.44 15.94
N ILE A 981 16.17 35.99 16.47
CA ILE A 981 16.18 37.36 17.01
C ILE A 981 15.83 38.37 15.91
N PHE A 982 16.36 38.19 14.69
CA PHE A 982 15.94 38.99 13.52
C PHE A 982 14.42 38.94 13.27
N LEU A 983 13.79 37.77 13.40
CA LEU A 983 12.35 37.59 13.18
C LEU A 983 11.47 38.25 14.25
N LEU A 984 11.98 38.53 15.47
CA LEU A 984 11.31 39.38 16.45
C LEU A 984 11.12 40.83 15.95
N SER A 985 11.88 41.22 14.91
CA SER A 985 11.71 42.48 14.17
C SER A 985 11.07 42.29 12.78
N CYS A 986 10.26 41.25 12.57
CA CYS A 986 9.58 41.04 11.28
C CYS A 986 8.53 42.16 10.98
N HIS A 987 8.68 42.84 9.84
CA HIS A 987 7.80 43.94 9.37
C HIS A 987 6.79 43.51 8.29
N ASN A 988 6.62 42.21 8.04
CA ASN A 988 5.64 41.74 7.07
C ASN A 988 4.20 42.09 7.53
N GLU A 989 3.46 42.87 6.74
CA GLU A 989 2.13 43.36 7.13
C GLU A 989 1.05 42.27 7.20
N ALA A 990 1.24 41.16 6.48
CA ALA A 990 0.26 40.09 6.39
C ALA A 990 0.35 39.10 7.56
N ILE A 991 1.59 38.73 7.96
CA ILE A 991 1.85 37.65 8.93
C ILE A 991 2.95 37.98 9.95
N GLY A 992 3.55 39.18 9.89
CA GLY A 992 4.66 39.57 10.76
C GLY A 992 4.30 39.58 12.24
N VAL A 993 3.05 39.92 12.60
CA VAL A 993 2.54 39.80 13.98
C VAL A 993 2.62 38.35 14.45
N ASN A 994 2.07 37.41 13.67
CA ASN A 994 2.08 35.98 13.99
C ASN A 994 3.51 35.44 14.10
N ILE A 995 4.43 35.88 13.23
CA ILE A 995 5.84 35.51 13.29
C ILE A 995 6.48 35.99 14.60
N ARG A 996 6.36 37.28 14.95
CA ARG A 996 6.97 37.84 16.16
C ARG A 996 6.47 37.14 17.42
N GLU A 997 5.15 37.03 17.55
CA GLU A 997 4.51 36.38 18.72
C GLU A 997 4.89 34.89 18.81
N THR A 998 4.91 34.17 17.68
CA THR A 998 5.36 32.76 17.64
C THR A 998 6.82 32.60 18.07
N VAL A 999 7.74 33.48 17.60
CA VAL A 999 9.15 33.40 18.03
C VAL A 999 9.27 33.73 19.52
N LYS A 1000 8.59 34.79 19.99
CA LYS A 1000 8.58 35.16 21.42
C LYS A 1000 8.13 34.00 22.29
N GLU A 1001 6.97 33.38 22.02
CA GLU A 1001 6.46 32.26 22.80
C GLU A 1001 7.42 31.06 22.81
N LEU A 1002 7.92 30.66 21.63
CA LEU A 1002 8.74 29.46 21.50
C LEU A 1002 10.16 29.65 22.05
N VAL A 1003 10.74 30.86 21.98
CA VAL A 1003 12.02 31.18 22.62
C VAL A 1003 11.85 31.30 24.14
N SER A 1004 10.74 31.88 24.62
CA SER A 1004 10.46 32.06 26.06
C SER A 1004 10.23 30.73 26.79
N PHE A 1005 9.52 29.78 26.18
CA PHE A 1005 8.99 28.60 26.88
C PHE A 1005 9.43 27.24 26.34
N GLU A 1006 10.01 27.19 25.12
CA GLU A 1006 10.30 25.92 24.44
C GLU A 1006 11.78 25.75 24.03
N LEU A 1007 12.63 26.75 24.26
CA LEU A 1007 14.07 26.69 23.98
C LEU A 1007 14.83 25.88 25.06
N SER A 1008 15.69 24.98 24.58
CA SER A 1008 16.56 24.12 25.39
C SER A 1008 17.59 24.94 26.20
N PRO A 1009 17.66 24.80 27.55
CA PRO A 1009 18.55 25.58 28.42
C PRO A 1009 20.04 25.62 28.06
N PRO A 1010 20.69 24.55 27.57
CA PRO A 1010 22.07 24.59 27.06
C PRO A 1010 22.36 25.63 25.97
N VAL A 1011 21.33 26.28 25.42
CA VAL A 1011 21.45 27.29 24.35
C VAL A 1011 21.30 28.72 24.88
N TYR A 1012 20.87 28.92 26.12
CA TYR A 1012 20.70 30.27 26.71
C TYR A 1012 21.98 31.13 26.66
N PRO A 1013 23.20 30.62 26.92
CA PRO A 1013 24.42 31.41 26.76
C PRO A 1013 24.62 31.99 25.35
N TYR A 1014 24.22 31.26 24.32
CA TYR A 1014 24.27 31.74 22.93
C TYR A 1014 23.16 32.75 22.63
N LEU A 1015 21.94 32.50 23.13
CA LEU A 1015 20.81 33.42 23.02
C LEU A 1015 21.15 34.80 23.58
N PHE A 1016 21.55 34.87 24.85
CA PHE A 1016 21.87 36.14 25.51
C PHE A 1016 23.08 36.84 24.87
N ARG A 1017 24.10 36.10 24.43
CA ARG A 1017 25.23 36.69 23.69
C ARG A 1017 24.79 37.33 22.37
N CYS A 1018 23.90 36.67 21.61
CA CYS A 1018 23.34 37.27 20.39
C CYS A 1018 22.40 38.46 20.71
N MET A 1019 21.61 38.41 21.79
CA MET A 1019 20.81 39.57 22.24
C MET A 1019 21.69 40.78 22.61
N VAL A 1020 22.83 40.58 23.28
CA VAL A 1020 23.79 41.67 23.56
C VAL A 1020 24.33 42.27 22.26
N VAL A 1021 24.75 41.43 21.29
CA VAL A 1021 25.26 41.92 20.00
C VAL A 1021 24.21 42.72 19.23
N GLU A 1022 23.00 42.19 19.08
CA GLU A 1022 21.91 42.84 18.34
C GLU A 1022 21.45 44.15 19.03
N THR A 1023 21.37 44.18 20.37
CA THR A 1023 21.01 45.41 21.09
C THR A 1023 22.12 46.46 21.08
N SER A 1024 23.39 46.05 21.17
CA SER A 1024 24.54 46.96 21.02
C SER A 1024 24.63 47.55 19.60
N GLY A 1025 24.19 46.80 18.57
CA GLY A 1025 24.11 47.27 17.19
C GLY A 1025 23.14 48.44 16.96
N ILE A 1026 22.26 48.74 17.92
CA ILE A 1026 21.35 49.90 17.89
C ILE A 1026 22.10 51.22 18.17
N PHE A 1027 23.31 51.14 18.74
CA PHE A 1027 24.15 52.27 19.17
C PHE A 1027 25.30 52.55 18.19
N SER A 1028 24.99 52.82 16.91
CA SER A 1028 25.97 53.17 15.89
C SER A 1028 26.85 54.37 16.31
N ASP A 1029 28.17 54.19 16.33
CA ASP A 1029 29.15 55.19 16.77
C ASP A 1029 28.83 55.84 18.14
N GLY A 1030 28.24 55.05 19.06
CA GLY A 1030 27.82 55.52 20.38
C GLY A 1030 26.58 56.43 20.36
N ARG A 1031 25.91 56.56 19.22
CA ARG A 1031 24.65 57.31 19.07
C ARG A 1031 23.47 56.35 18.93
N LEU A 1032 22.45 56.56 19.75
CA LEU A 1032 21.25 55.74 19.80
C LEU A 1032 20.32 56.04 18.62
N VAL A 1033 19.97 55.01 17.85
CA VAL A 1033 19.09 55.11 16.67
C VAL A 1033 17.68 54.58 17.00
N ILE A 1034 16.76 55.48 17.37
CA ILE A 1034 15.35 55.13 17.59
C ILE A 1034 14.67 54.87 16.24
N GLN A 1035 14.08 53.69 16.08
CA GLN A 1035 13.28 53.28 14.92
C GLN A 1035 12.22 52.27 15.40
N GLU A 1036 11.04 52.28 14.79
CA GLU A 1036 9.94 51.35 15.09
C GLU A 1036 10.41 49.88 15.16
N ARG A 1037 11.30 49.48 14.24
CA ARG A 1037 11.88 48.13 14.22
C ARG A 1037 12.66 47.77 15.49
N HIS A 1038 13.39 48.73 16.05
CA HIS A 1038 14.15 48.57 17.29
C HIS A 1038 13.21 48.59 18.50
N THR A 1039 12.20 49.46 18.51
CA THR A 1039 11.16 49.49 19.56
C THR A 1039 10.37 48.18 19.63
N ALA A 1040 10.03 47.59 18.49
CA ALA A 1040 9.41 46.27 18.40
C ALA A 1040 10.33 45.16 18.90
N LEU A 1041 11.61 45.18 18.52
CA LEU A 1041 12.61 44.21 18.98
C LEU A 1041 12.79 44.26 20.51
N ILE A 1042 12.97 45.45 21.08
CA ILE A 1042 13.19 45.65 22.53
C ILE A 1042 11.98 45.19 23.35
N ASP A 1043 10.75 45.53 22.95
CA ASP A 1043 9.52 45.04 23.61
C ASP A 1043 9.46 43.50 23.71
N GLN A 1044 9.83 42.83 22.62
CA GLN A 1044 9.79 41.37 22.54
C GLN A 1044 10.97 40.75 23.30
N LEU A 1045 12.17 41.33 23.23
CA LEU A 1045 13.36 40.87 23.98
C LEU A 1045 13.18 41.00 25.50
N VAL A 1046 12.69 42.15 25.99
CA VAL A 1046 12.35 42.33 27.42
C VAL A 1046 11.34 41.28 27.87
N SER A 1047 10.33 40.99 27.04
CA SER A 1047 9.35 39.94 27.31
C SER A 1047 9.99 38.54 27.38
N ILE A 1048 10.93 38.21 26.49
CA ILE A 1048 11.60 36.88 26.47
C ILE A 1048 12.48 36.69 27.70
N VAL A 1049 13.31 37.69 28.04
CA VAL A 1049 14.24 37.59 29.18
C VAL A 1049 13.47 37.45 30.50
N HIS A 1050 12.32 38.13 30.64
CA HIS A 1050 11.44 37.98 31.80
C HIS A 1050 10.99 36.52 31.99
N HIS A 1051 10.34 35.93 30.97
CA HIS A 1051 9.79 34.57 31.08
C HIS A 1051 10.87 33.50 31.27
N ILE A 1052 12.07 33.68 30.70
CA ILE A 1052 13.19 32.76 30.91
C ILE A 1052 13.64 32.77 32.38
N LEU A 1053 13.78 33.95 33.00
CA LEU A 1053 14.11 34.07 34.43
C LEU A 1053 12.97 33.58 35.34
N GLU A 1054 11.72 33.86 34.97
CA GLU A 1054 10.52 33.40 35.68
C GLU A 1054 10.34 31.87 35.66
N SER A 1055 11.01 31.16 34.74
CA SER A 1055 10.78 29.73 34.49
C SER A 1055 11.21 28.78 35.64
N ARG A 1056 12.03 29.24 36.59
CA ARG A 1056 12.34 28.59 37.89
C ARG A 1056 12.73 27.10 37.85
N THR A 1057 13.36 26.64 36.77
CA THR A 1057 13.97 25.29 36.74
C THR A 1057 15.46 25.36 37.11
N GLU A 1058 15.92 24.43 37.94
CA GLU A 1058 17.31 24.41 38.43
C GLU A 1058 18.32 24.27 37.27
N ASP A 1059 18.01 23.40 36.29
CA ASP A 1059 18.73 23.22 35.02
C ASP A 1059 18.85 24.51 34.19
N ALA A 1060 17.81 25.35 34.16
CA ALA A 1060 17.87 26.66 33.52
C ALA A 1060 18.80 27.62 34.26
N LEU A 1061 18.76 27.65 35.59
CA LEU A 1061 19.60 28.53 36.39
C LEU A 1061 21.09 28.14 36.30
N GLU A 1062 21.44 26.85 36.26
CA GLU A 1062 22.83 26.41 36.02
C GLU A 1062 23.36 26.96 34.68
N HIS A 1063 22.56 26.86 33.61
CA HIS A 1063 22.95 27.39 32.30
C HIS A 1063 22.95 28.92 32.22
N LEU A 1064 22.19 29.62 33.07
CA LEU A 1064 22.17 31.09 33.15
C LEU A 1064 23.26 31.67 34.07
N ALA A 1065 23.80 30.90 35.02
CA ALA A 1065 24.82 31.37 35.97
C ALA A 1065 26.07 31.95 35.27
N HIS A 1066 26.44 31.43 34.10
CA HIS A 1066 27.57 31.91 33.29
C HIS A 1066 27.22 33.08 32.35
N VAL A 1067 25.97 33.54 32.33
CA VAL A 1067 25.46 34.56 31.40
C VAL A 1067 25.50 35.94 32.04
N LYS A 1068 26.35 36.82 31.48
CA LYS A 1068 26.47 38.22 31.89
C LYS A 1068 25.36 39.06 31.26
N MET A 1069 24.34 39.37 32.05
CA MET A 1069 23.12 40.09 31.60
C MET A 1069 23.20 41.62 31.80
N ASP A 1070 24.22 42.11 32.48
CA ASP A 1070 24.38 43.52 32.85
C ASP A 1070 24.38 44.46 31.64
N ASP A 1071 25.19 44.17 30.62
CA ASP A 1071 25.20 44.93 29.35
C ASP A 1071 23.80 44.95 28.68
N LEU A 1072 23.09 43.81 28.68
CA LEU A 1072 21.81 43.66 27.99
C LEU A 1072 20.69 44.47 28.67
N ILE A 1073 20.60 44.37 30.00
CA ILE A 1073 19.59 45.09 30.77
C ILE A 1073 19.87 46.60 30.73
N MET A 1074 21.15 47.01 30.74
CA MET A 1074 21.50 48.43 30.58
C MET A 1074 21.16 48.94 29.18
N ASN A 1075 21.40 48.17 28.11
CA ASN A 1075 20.94 48.49 26.75
C ASN A 1075 19.41 48.68 26.70
N PHE A 1076 18.63 47.82 27.36
CA PHE A 1076 17.16 47.98 27.45
C PHE A 1076 16.77 49.28 28.17
N ILE A 1077 17.36 49.57 29.33
CA ILE A 1077 17.04 50.77 30.13
C ILE A 1077 17.38 52.05 29.36
N ILE A 1078 18.57 52.13 28.76
CA ILE A 1078 18.99 53.29 27.96
C ILE A 1078 18.05 53.48 26.76
N TYR A 1079 17.66 52.39 26.08
CA TYR A 1079 16.72 52.45 24.96
C TYR A 1079 15.34 52.96 25.39
N VAL A 1080 14.75 52.39 26.45
CA VAL A 1080 13.41 52.77 26.91
C VAL A 1080 13.38 54.21 27.43
N ASN A 1081 14.45 54.64 28.12
CA ASN A 1081 14.63 56.00 28.61
C ASN A 1081 14.72 57.07 27.49
N SER A 1082 14.95 56.68 26.23
CA SER A 1082 14.96 57.61 25.09
C SER A 1082 13.62 57.72 24.34
N LEU A 1083 12.62 56.91 24.68
CA LEU A 1083 11.35 56.88 23.96
C LEU A 1083 10.39 58.00 24.43
N ASP A 1084 9.69 58.61 23.48
CA ASP A 1084 8.58 59.53 23.77
C ASP A 1084 7.53 58.87 24.67
N SER A 1085 6.86 59.64 25.52
CA SER A 1085 5.85 59.16 26.47
C SER A 1085 4.54 58.77 25.76
N THR A 1086 4.49 57.53 25.27
CA THR A 1086 3.35 56.92 24.58
C THR A 1086 2.82 55.73 25.38
N THR A 1087 1.57 55.32 25.15
CA THR A 1087 1.00 54.12 25.81
C THR A 1087 1.87 52.88 25.62
N ARG A 1088 2.57 52.75 24.48
CA ARG A 1088 3.44 51.61 24.18
C ARG A 1088 4.78 51.67 24.92
N SER A 1089 5.46 52.81 24.97
CA SER A 1089 6.71 52.95 25.73
C SER A 1089 6.46 52.83 27.24
N LEU A 1090 5.30 53.29 27.73
CA LEU A 1090 4.84 53.01 29.09
C LEU A 1090 4.66 51.49 29.31
N THR A 1091 3.97 50.76 28.42
CA THR A 1091 3.84 49.29 28.53
C THR A 1091 5.19 48.57 28.53
N ILE A 1092 6.15 49.01 27.71
CA ILE A 1092 7.52 48.45 27.70
C ILE A 1092 8.23 48.76 29.04
N SER A 1093 8.03 49.97 29.58
CA SER A 1093 8.57 50.37 30.90
C SER A 1093 8.03 49.48 32.02
N VAL A 1094 6.71 49.21 32.04
CA VAL A 1094 6.08 48.27 33.01
C VAL A 1094 6.73 46.89 32.91
N LYS A 1095 6.88 46.32 31.70
CA LYS A 1095 7.53 45.02 31.51
C LYS A 1095 9.00 45.02 31.98
N LEU A 1096 9.72 46.11 31.74
CA LEU A 1096 11.11 46.24 32.13
C LEU A 1096 11.28 46.39 33.65
N CYS A 1097 10.34 47.02 34.36
CA CYS A 1097 10.30 47.01 35.83
C CYS A 1097 10.12 45.59 36.39
N HIS A 1098 9.16 44.81 35.88
CA HIS A 1098 8.96 43.40 36.30
C HIS A 1098 10.19 42.52 35.97
N LEU A 1099 10.86 42.79 34.85
CA LEU A 1099 12.12 42.12 34.49
C LEU A 1099 13.24 42.47 35.49
N ILE A 1100 13.39 43.74 35.85
CA ILE A 1100 14.38 44.17 36.85
C ILE A 1100 14.06 43.56 38.23
N GLU A 1101 12.80 43.49 38.63
CA GLU A 1101 12.40 42.83 39.87
C GLU A 1101 12.78 41.35 39.86
N THR A 1102 12.39 40.60 38.83
CA THR A 1102 12.69 39.16 38.68
C THR A 1102 14.19 38.89 38.62
N LEU A 1103 14.96 39.73 37.91
CA LEU A 1103 16.42 39.70 37.87
C LEU A 1103 17.04 39.93 39.26
N MET A 1104 16.46 40.81 40.08
CA MET A 1104 16.92 41.05 41.45
C MET A 1104 16.52 39.92 42.41
N GLN A 1105 15.36 39.27 42.23
CA GLN A 1105 14.99 38.06 42.97
C GLN A 1105 16.03 36.94 42.74
N HIS A 1106 16.49 36.76 41.50
CA HIS A 1106 17.52 35.77 41.11
C HIS A 1106 18.97 36.28 41.17
N SER A 1107 19.23 37.43 41.81
CA SER A 1107 20.57 38.05 41.81
C SER A 1107 21.69 37.28 42.53
N ARG A 1108 21.37 36.14 43.17
CA ARG A 1108 22.35 35.20 43.75
C ARG A 1108 22.76 34.08 42.79
N ASP A 1109 21.95 33.82 41.77
CA ASP A 1109 22.07 32.67 40.87
C ASP A 1109 22.71 33.06 39.52
N LEU A 1110 22.93 34.37 39.30
CA LEU A 1110 23.36 34.99 38.05
C LEU A 1110 24.70 35.71 38.21
N SER A 1111 25.49 35.81 37.14
CA SER A 1111 26.77 36.54 37.17
C SER A 1111 26.69 37.96 36.58
N PHE A 1112 27.26 38.91 37.32
CA PHE A 1112 27.41 40.32 36.96
C PHE A 1112 28.90 40.67 36.89
N ARG A 1113 29.32 41.61 36.04
CA ARG A 1113 30.71 42.10 35.99
C ARG A 1113 31.00 43.05 37.14
N GLN A 1114 30.05 43.94 37.44
CA GLN A 1114 30.18 45.03 38.42
C GLN A 1114 28.83 45.25 39.13
N GLU A 1115 28.36 44.23 39.85
CA GLU A 1115 27.00 44.16 40.43
C GLU A 1115 26.58 45.44 41.17
N VAL A 1116 27.42 45.98 42.06
CA VAL A 1116 27.11 47.19 42.85
C VAL A 1116 26.97 48.42 41.95
N GLN A 1117 27.81 48.56 40.92
CA GLN A 1117 27.74 49.67 39.97
C GLN A 1117 26.50 49.55 39.08
N PHE A 1118 26.19 48.35 38.61
CA PHE A 1118 24.97 48.05 37.85
C PHE A 1118 23.71 48.37 38.67
N ARG A 1119 23.60 47.87 39.91
CA ARG A 1119 22.49 48.17 40.84
C ARG A 1119 22.31 49.68 41.03
N ASN A 1120 23.40 50.42 41.20
CA ASN A 1120 23.36 51.89 41.36
C ASN A 1120 22.85 52.60 40.08
N GLN A 1121 23.36 52.22 38.90
CA GLN A 1121 22.92 52.79 37.62
C GLN A 1121 21.44 52.49 37.32
N VAL A 1122 20.99 51.27 37.58
CA VAL A 1122 19.57 50.89 37.45
C VAL A 1122 18.71 51.72 38.40
N ALA A 1123 19.12 51.87 39.67
CA ALA A 1123 18.40 52.68 40.64
C ALA A 1123 18.35 54.17 40.26
N GLU A 1124 19.42 54.73 39.68
CA GLU A 1124 19.47 56.10 39.18
C GLU A 1124 18.47 56.31 38.03
N HIS A 1125 18.47 55.43 37.03
CA HIS A 1125 17.54 55.51 35.89
C HIS A 1125 16.07 55.36 36.31
N LEU A 1126 15.74 54.37 37.15
CA LEU A 1126 14.38 54.18 37.66
C LEU A 1126 13.92 55.38 38.51
N THR A 1127 14.81 55.92 39.36
CA THR A 1127 14.54 57.16 40.11
C THR A 1127 14.32 58.35 39.17
N GLY A 1128 15.01 58.39 38.04
CA GLY A 1128 14.80 59.36 36.95
C GLY A 1128 13.41 59.26 36.34
N TRP A 1129 12.91 58.05 36.05
CA TRP A 1129 11.56 57.83 35.52
C TRP A 1129 10.48 58.31 36.49
N VAL A 1130 10.57 57.93 37.77
CA VAL A 1130 9.63 58.38 38.81
C VAL A 1130 9.64 59.92 38.93
N LYS A 1131 10.82 60.55 39.01
CA LYS A 1131 10.94 62.01 39.11
C LYS A 1131 10.45 62.76 37.87
N GLY A 1132 10.73 62.24 36.67
CA GLY A 1132 10.32 62.86 35.41
C GLY A 1132 8.80 62.78 35.18
N GLN A 1133 8.19 61.63 35.48
CA GLN A 1133 6.75 61.42 35.26
C GLN A 1133 5.88 62.20 36.26
N VAL A 1134 6.37 62.50 37.47
CA VAL A 1134 5.69 63.37 38.45
C VAL A 1134 5.48 64.80 37.91
N CYS A 1135 6.26 65.28 36.94
CA CYS A 1135 6.06 66.58 36.30
C CYS A 1135 5.00 66.58 35.18
N LEU A 1136 4.45 65.43 34.77
CA LEU A 1136 3.50 65.30 33.65
C LEU A 1136 2.06 64.98 34.10
N SER A 1137 1.73 65.19 35.37
CA SER A 1137 0.44 64.85 35.97
C SER A 1137 -0.70 65.80 35.55
N ALA A 1138 -1.17 65.68 34.30
CA ALA A 1138 -2.34 66.39 33.78
C ALA A 1138 -3.36 65.49 33.04
N SER A 1139 -2.96 64.28 32.62
CA SER A 1139 -3.84 63.29 31.99
C SER A 1139 -3.57 61.89 32.53
N SER A 1140 -4.39 61.45 33.48
CA SER A 1140 -4.29 60.15 34.15
C SER A 1140 -4.55 58.99 33.18
N THR A 1141 -3.48 58.39 32.66
CA THR A 1141 -3.54 57.08 32.00
C THR A 1141 -3.20 55.99 33.01
N SER A 1142 -4.00 54.92 33.06
CA SER A 1142 -3.80 53.79 33.99
C SER A 1142 -2.45 53.09 33.86
N HIS A 1143 -1.75 53.32 32.76
CA HIS A 1143 -0.43 52.74 32.48
C HIS A 1143 0.67 53.49 33.23
N MET A 1144 0.53 54.81 33.48
CA MET A 1144 1.50 55.57 34.29
C MET A 1144 1.46 55.13 35.77
N GLU A 1145 0.25 54.93 36.33
CA GLU A 1145 0.11 54.40 37.69
C GLU A 1145 0.75 53.01 37.86
N ASN A 1146 0.87 52.24 36.78
CA ASN A 1146 1.47 50.90 36.79
C ASN A 1146 2.98 50.90 36.44
N VAL A 1147 3.57 52.07 36.14
CA VAL A 1147 5.04 52.29 36.13
C VAL A 1147 5.52 52.85 37.48
N GLN A 1148 4.63 53.48 38.25
CA GLN A 1148 4.90 54.02 39.59
C GLN A 1148 4.68 53.02 40.74
N LYS A 1149 4.06 51.88 40.46
CA LYS A 1149 3.91 50.73 41.38
C LYS A 1149 5.03 49.73 41.11
#